data_AF-A0A2Z6TEM0-F1
#
_entry.id   AF-A0A2Z6TEM0-F1
#
_cell.length_a   1.000
_cell.length_b   1.000
_cell.length_c   1.000
_cell.angle_alpha   90.00
_cell.angle_beta   90.00
_cell.angle_gamma   90.00
#
_symmetry.space_group_name_H-M   'P 1'
#
loop_
_entity.id
_entity.type
_entity.pdbx_description
1 polymer ?
#
loop_
_entity_poly.entity_id
_entity_poly.type
_entity_poly.pdbx_seq_one_letter_code
_entity_poly.pdbx_strand_id
1 'polypeptide(L)'
;MGLIYVSSESEHLIETTRHNIGEVKEVVKKLKVAKDNLVNKIGTLGMEGLAYEAGEFALENEVVPLINQLEHVAEQMKSQLTIYIHANSLVNHWGYLDEDRLESLITSTRSKINRMHELQSTLDKVGVGGILNPLLQSAEAQLHEYHKMLRDLREFNQNTANLFTRVTSDLRMLTGKLTGILFDKVNFEQILDHKIKGKETDEIYQFEVDIVVALIAKGRPKQEIELLKQQLTQQVKEMAGIGEWWDPAAVNAYLKHIIKYTVNDAKNSYLSLTQTISDYWNELHLVGSDLYTDVFEASKLDKMHKLKLMQDQLGSEVVEDENFLQLNANGNAKYHLQGSINPLSKFFPVFRQTVIDAYGEKTNGLDCKDDLKVGATPLGEVLHLFRSYLDHTYIQFIKEYDGKHHNLPKNATDYQRFLQFLKDNNLEADYQTGANYHNRTLKGQFKYPENMKVQLKKDSKKEKNNAARMIEYIFNIKTGQLVSEWNAYDKHMHNGKIDLNPADYSEEDLYQIANTESFNYGIPKGSHKKLSRQYKETHNKLDINHPKDPKLRQLATSEKKHQYVAEEDLQDGGNYVNIVGAGGEKDVKAWNKIPASQKQKAYKRYVKWVKGAREKRQFLGFNDFMKEKSK
;
A
#
# COMPACT_ATOMS: atom_id res chain seq x y z
N MET A 1 -9.71 18.95 40.78
CA MET A 1 -10.80 18.00 41.10
C MET A 1 -10.27 17.13 42.21
N GLY A 2 -10.89 17.19 43.39
CA GLY A 2 -10.52 16.37 44.55
C GLY A 2 -10.85 14.90 44.34
N LEU A 3 -10.36 14.05 45.25
CA LEU A 3 -10.59 12.61 45.20
C LEU A 3 -12.05 12.24 45.50
N ILE A 4 -12.60 11.29 44.72
CA ILE A 4 -13.95 10.75 44.91
C ILE A 4 -13.86 9.24 45.12
N TYR A 5 -14.61 8.72 46.08
CA TYR A 5 -14.75 7.30 46.38
C TYR A 5 -16.21 6.89 46.41
N VAL A 6 -16.53 5.75 45.78
CA VAL A 6 -17.87 5.14 45.78
C VAL A 6 -17.74 3.66 46.11
N SER A 7 -18.41 3.18 47.15
CA SER A 7 -18.26 1.80 47.64
C SER A 7 -18.72 0.77 46.63
N SER A 8 -19.82 1.02 45.93
CA SER A 8 -20.34 0.12 44.89
C SER A 8 -19.38 0.01 43.70
N GLU A 9 -18.76 1.11 43.29
CA GLU A 9 -17.75 1.11 42.21
C GLU A 9 -16.49 0.36 42.64
N SER A 10 -16.08 0.53 43.90
CA SER A 10 -14.92 -0.15 44.47
C SER A 10 -15.16 -1.67 44.63
N GLU A 11 -16.34 -2.08 45.07
CA GLU A 11 -16.74 -3.49 45.13
C GLU A 11 -16.79 -4.12 43.73
N HIS A 12 -17.39 -3.42 42.78
CA HIS A 12 -17.40 -3.85 41.38
C HIS A 12 -15.97 -3.99 40.81
N LEU A 13 -15.07 -3.05 41.12
CA LEU A 13 -13.66 -3.13 40.71
C LEU A 13 -12.96 -4.35 41.33
N ILE A 14 -13.21 -4.64 42.62
CA ILE A 14 -12.65 -5.81 43.30
C ILE A 14 -13.14 -7.10 42.64
N GLU A 15 -14.44 -7.23 42.38
CA GLU A 15 -15.03 -8.41 41.75
C GLU A 15 -14.51 -8.61 40.33
N THR A 16 -14.52 -7.55 39.52
CA THR A 16 -14.03 -7.57 38.13
C THR A 16 -12.55 -7.95 38.08
N THR A 17 -11.73 -7.34 38.94
CA THR A 17 -10.29 -7.65 38.98
C THR A 17 -10.04 -9.09 39.44
N ARG A 18 -10.80 -9.58 40.43
CA ARG A 18 -10.70 -10.98 40.89
C ARG A 18 -11.10 -11.97 39.79
N HIS A 19 -12.16 -11.67 39.04
CA HIS A 19 -12.58 -12.47 37.90
C HIS A 19 -11.49 -12.53 36.83
N ASN A 20 -10.97 -11.36 36.42
CA ASN A 20 -9.92 -11.27 35.41
C ASN A 20 -8.64 -12.03 35.81
N ILE A 21 -8.23 -11.96 37.08
CA ILE A 21 -7.10 -12.78 37.60
C ILE A 21 -7.39 -14.28 37.43
N GLY A 22 -8.63 -14.71 37.70
CA GLY A 22 -9.07 -16.10 37.49
C GLY A 22 -8.96 -16.53 36.04
N GLU A 23 -9.45 -15.70 35.11
CA GLU A 23 -9.36 -15.97 33.67
C GLU A 23 -7.92 -16.07 33.17
N VAL A 24 -7.05 -15.13 33.56
CA VAL A 24 -5.63 -15.15 33.19
C VAL A 24 -4.95 -16.41 33.71
N LYS A 25 -5.24 -16.82 34.96
CA LYS A 25 -4.67 -18.06 35.53
C LYS A 25 -5.13 -19.31 34.78
N GLU A 26 -6.39 -19.38 34.37
CA GLU A 26 -6.89 -20.49 33.55
C GLU A 26 -6.27 -20.50 32.15
N VAL A 27 -6.04 -19.34 31.54
CA VAL A 27 -5.31 -19.23 30.27
C VAL A 27 -3.87 -19.73 30.44
N VAL A 28 -3.15 -19.27 31.46
CA VAL A 28 -1.78 -19.73 31.78
C VAL A 28 -1.75 -21.25 31.96
N LYS A 29 -2.70 -21.81 32.71
CA LYS A 29 -2.80 -23.26 32.92
C LYS A 29 -3.02 -24.03 31.61
N LYS A 30 -3.93 -23.57 30.75
CA LYS A 30 -4.17 -24.17 29.43
C LYS A 30 -2.93 -24.09 28.53
N LEU A 31 -2.22 -22.97 28.56
CA LEU A 31 -0.97 -22.78 27.81
C LEU A 31 0.14 -23.71 28.30
N LYS A 32 0.30 -23.90 29.62
CA LYS A 32 1.25 -24.87 30.20
C LYS A 32 0.94 -26.30 29.73
N VAL A 33 -0.32 -26.72 29.80
CA VAL A 33 -0.76 -28.04 29.32
C VAL A 33 -0.53 -28.20 27.82
N ALA A 34 -0.84 -27.18 27.02
CA ALA A 34 -0.60 -27.20 25.58
C ALA A 34 0.89 -27.32 25.27
N LYS A 35 1.73 -26.56 25.97
CA LYS A 35 3.19 -26.61 25.88
C LYS A 35 3.72 -28.00 26.24
N ASP A 36 3.31 -28.59 27.36
CA ASP A 36 3.73 -29.95 27.76
C ASP A 36 3.29 -31.01 26.74
N ASN A 37 2.05 -30.92 26.22
CA ASN A 37 1.57 -31.82 25.17
C ASN A 37 2.34 -31.67 23.86
N LEU A 38 2.73 -30.45 23.51
CA LEU A 38 3.47 -30.16 22.29
C LEU A 38 4.91 -30.68 22.39
N VAL A 39 5.60 -30.40 23.51
CA VAL A 39 6.94 -30.93 23.80
C VAL A 39 6.92 -32.47 23.82
N ASN A 40 5.93 -33.08 24.46
CA ASN A 40 5.82 -34.54 24.52
C ASN A 40 5.48 -35.21 23.17
N LYS A 41 4.78 -34.51 22.27
CA LYS A 41 4.50 -34.99 20.90
C LYS A 41 5.67 -34.75 19.95
N ILE A 42 6.41 -33.65 20.13
CA ILE A 42 7.62 -33.27 19.37
C ILE A 42 8.86 -34.02 19.91
N GLY A 43 8.72 -35.23 20.48
CA GLY A 43 9.87 -36.01 20.98
C GLY A 43 9.75 -37.50 20.71
N THR A 44 8.80 -37.92 19.87
CA THR A 44 8.56 -39.34 19.58
C THR A 44 8.85 -39.67 18.12
N LEU A 45 9.73 -40.67 17.93
CA LEU A 45 10.20 -41.27 16.67
C LEU A 45 11.05 -40.37 15.75
N GLY A 46 12.35 -40.24 16.08
CA GLY A 46 13.42 -39.99 15.09
C GLY A 46 13.32 -38.69 14.29
N MET A 47 12.67 -37.66 14.83
CA MET A 47 12.66 -36.33 14.20
C MET A 47 13.97 -35.61 14.52
N GLU A 48 14.81 -35.43 13.51
CA GLU A 48 16.08 -34.69 13.57
C GLU A 48 16.11 -33.61 12.48
N GLY A 49 16.84 -32.51 12.70
CA GLY A 49 17.04 -31.44 11.72
C GLY A 49 16.75 -30.03 12.25
N LEU A 50 17.24 -29.02 11.53
CA LEU A 50 17.26 -27.62 11.99
C LEU A 50 15.86 -27.03 12.29
N ALA A 51 14.83 -27.43 11.55
CA ALA A 51 13.46 -26.96 11.79
C ALA A 51 12.85 -27.54 13.08
N TYR A 52 13.22 -28.77 13.42
CA TYR A 52 12.83 -29.44 14.66
C TYR A 52 13.50 -28.77 15.87
N GLU A 53 14.82 -28.57 15.81
CA GLU A 53 15.57 -27.87 16.86
C GLU A 53 15.14 -26.41 17.02
N ALA A 54 14.74 -25.74 15.93
CA ALA A 54 14.20 -24.39 15.99
C ALA A 54 12.81 -24.34 16.65
N GLY A 55 11.96 -25.34 16.39
CA GLY A 55 10.66 -25.47 17.04
C GLY A 55 10.77 -25.73 18.54
N GLU A 56 11.65 -26.65 18.94
CA GLU A 56 11.97 -26.93 20.35
C GLU A 56 12.53 -25.67 21.03
N PHE A 57 13.51 -25.01 20.41
CA PHE A 57 14.09 -23.77 20.94
C PHE A 57 13.06 -22.65 21.10
N ALA A 58 12.18 -22.45 20.12
CA ALA A 58 11.13 -21.44 20.17
C ALA A 58 10.16 -21.67 21.34
N LEU A 59 9.80 -22.92 21.57
CA LEU A 59 8.90 -23.29 22.67
C LEU A 59 9.57 -23.05 24.02
N GLU A 60 10.83 -23.47 24.17
CA GLU A 60 11.56 -23.34 25.43
C GLU A 60 11.99 -21.90 25.74
N ASN A 61 12.40 -21.13 24.73
CA ASN A 61 13.07 -19.84 24.95
C ASN A 61 12.17 -18.63 24.70
N GLU A 62 11.06 -18.76 23.97
CA GLU A 62 10.15 -17.64 23.72
C GLU A 62 8.79 -17.87 24.39
N VAL A 63 8.17 -19.04 24.17
CA VAL A 63 6.81 -19.32 24.65
C VAL A 63 6.77 -19.57 26.15
N VAL A 64 7.70 -20.38 26.69
CA VAL A 64 7.74 -20.69 28.14
C VAL A 64 8.01 -19.44 29.00
N PRO A 65 8.99 -18.57 28.68
CA PRO A 65 9.20 -17.35 29.44
C PRO A 65 8.00 -16.41 29.42
N LEU A 66 7.27 -16.34 28.30
CA LEU A 66 6.06 -15.53 28.19
C LEU A 66 4.93 -16.06 29.08
N ILE A 67 4.73 -17.39 29.11
CA ILE A 67 3.78 -18.03 30.03
C ILE A 67 4.15 -17.74 31.49
N ASN A 68 5.44 -17.80 31.84
CA ASN A 68 5.93 -17.50 33.19
C ASN A 68 5.77 -16.00 33.53
N GLN A 69 5.96 -15.09 32.57
CA GLN A 69 5.73 -13.66 32.77
C GLN A 69 4.24 -13.35 32.98
N LEU A 70 3.33 -13.97 32.22
CA LEU A 70 1.89 -13.86 32.44
C LEU A 70 1.47 -14.37 33.82
N GLU A 71 2.05 -15.49 34.26
CA GLU A 71 1.83 -16.02 35.61
C GLU A 71 2.34 -15.04 36.68
N HIS A 72 3.52 -14.47 36.49
CA HIS A 72 4.08 -13.47 37.40
C HIS A 72 3.18 -12.23 37.49
N VAL A 73 2.68 -11.73 36.36
CA VAL A 73 1.74 -10.60 36.33
C VAL A 73 0.43 -10.94 37.02
N ALA A 74 -0.11 -12.15 36.85
CA ALA A 74 -1.30 -12.58 37.56
C ALA A 74 -1.09 -12.63 39.09
N GLU A 75 0.09 -13.05 39.56
CA GLU A 75 0.44 -13.01 40.98
C GLU A 75 0.65 -11.58 41.50
N GLN A 76 1.26 -10.69 40.72
CA GLN A 76 1.37 -9.27 41.07
C GLN A 76 -0.01 -8.59 41.15
N MET A 77 -0.90 -8.86 40.19
CA MET A 77 -2.30 -8.40 40.21
C MET A 77 -3.01 -8.87 41.46
N LYS A 78 -2.86 -10.15 41.82
CA LYS A 78 -3.43 -10.71 43.04
C LYS A 78 -2.90 -10.00 44.29
N SER A 79 -1.58 -9.81 44.37
CA SER A 79 -0.94 -9.11 45.49
C SER A 79 -1.44 -7.66 45.62
N GLN A 80 -1.49 -6.91 44.53
CA GLN A 80 -1.96 -5.53 44.52
C GLN A 80 -3.47 -5.42 44.79
N LEU A 81 -4.27 -6.38 44.31
CA LEU A 81 -5.69 -6.46 44.67
C LEU A 81 -5.87 -6.74 46.17
N THR A 82 -5.00 -7.52 46.80
CA THR A 82 -5.02 -7.68 48.26
C THR A 82 -4.75 -6.35 48.98
N ILE A 83 -3.79 -5.55 48.50
CA ILE A 83 -3.52 -4.21 49.05
C ILE A 83 -4.73 -3.30 48.85
N TYR A 84 -5.33 -3.30 47.66
CA TYR A 84 -6.52 -2.51 47.37
C TYR A 84 -7.71 -2.92 48.24
N ILE A 85 -7.97 -4.22 48.42
CA ILE A 85 -9.04 -4.72 49.32
C ILE A 85 -8.81 -4.25 50.75
N HIS A 86 -7.56 -4.28 51.22
CA HIS A 86 -7.22 -3.79 52.55
C HIS A 86 -7.47 -2.28 52.69
N ALA A 87 -6.99 -1.47 51.73
CA ALA A 87 -7.25 -0.03 51.71
C ALA A 87 -8.76 0.28 51.61
N ASN A 88 -9.49 -0.46 50.78
CA ASN A 88 -10.94 -0.35 50.61
C ASN A 88 -11.70 -0.59 51.92
N SER A 89 -11.23 -1.52 52.77
CA SER A 89 -11.87 -1.78 54.08
C SER A 89 -11.83 -0.58 55.02
N LEU A 90 -10.93 0.37 54.80
CA LEU A 90 -10.85 1.62 55.57
C LEU A 90 -11.96 2.61 55.19
N VAL A 91 -12.47 2.54 53.95
CA VAL A 91 -13.40 3.55 53.40
C VAL A 91 -14.77 3.01 52.99
N ASN A 92 -14.92 1.70 52.81
CA ASN A 92 -16.13 1.09 52.25
C ASN A 92 -17.40 1.37 53.07
N HIS A 93 -17.28 1.39 54.39
CA HIS A 93 -18.39 1.63 55.31
C HIS A 93 -18.97 3.03 55.21
N TRP A 94 -18.28 3.98 54.56
CA TRP A 94 -18.79 5.34 54.34
C TRP A 94 -19.69 5.47 53.10
N GLY A 95 -19.67 4.51 52.18
CA GLY A 95 -20.52 4.50 50.98
C GLY A 95 -20.06 5.46 49.88
N TYR A 96 -20.10 6.78 50.12
CA TYR A 96 -19.69 7.80 49.15
C TYR A 96 -18.88 8.90 49.85
N LEU A 97 -17.70 9.21 49.33
CA LEU A 97 -16.84 10.28 49.83
C LEU A 97 -16.37 11.16 48.68
N ASP A 98 -16.34 12.47 48.91
CA ASP A 98 -15.87 13.49 47.97
C ASP A 98 -15.00 14.46 48.78
N GLU A 99 -13.71 14.53 48.45
CA GLU A 99 -12.72 15.34 49.16
C GLU A 99 -13.09 16.82 49.19
N ASP A 100 -13.46 17.40 48.03
CA ASP A 100 -13.80 18.82 47.91
C ASP A 100 -15.05 19.13 48.76
N ARG A 101 -16.04 18.22 48.75
CA ARG A 101 -17.23 18.32 49.58
C ARG A 101 -16.92 18.21 51.07
N LEU A 102 -16.07 17.28 51.47
CA LEU A 102 -15.66 17.08 52.87
C LEU A 102 -14.91 18.31 53.40
N GLU A 103 -13.99 18.88 52.62
CA GLU A 103 -13.27 20.10 53.00
C GLU A 103 -14.22 21.31 53.16
N SER A 104 -15.21 21.43 52.27
CA SER A 104 -16.27 22.44 52.40
C SER A 104 -17.12 22.23 53.66
N LEU A 105 -17.51 20.99 53.96
CA LEU A 105 -18.28 20.64 55.16
C LEU A 105 -17.49 20.92 56.44
N ILE A 106 -16.19 20.57 56.49
CA ILE A 106 -15.30 20.89 57.60
C ILE A 106 -15.22 22.40 57.82
N THR A 107 -15.01 23.18 56.76
CA THR A 107 -14.91 24.64 56.83
C THR A 107 -16.21 25.28 57.31
N SER A 108 -17.35 24.83 56.80
CA SER A 108 -18.68 25.31 57.19
C SER A 108 -19.00 24.95 58.64
N THR A 109 -18.79 23.69 59.06
CA THR A 109 -19.06 23.25 60.43
C THR A 109 -18.13 23.92 61.44
N ARG A 110 -16.85 24.10 61.12
CA ARG A 110 -15.91 24.87 61.96
C ARG A 110 -16.37 26.32 62.14
N SER A 111 -16.85 26.96 61.08
CA SER A 111 -17.40 28.31 61.15
C SER A 111 -18.67 28.38 62.02
N LYS A 112 -19.54 27.36 61.94
CA LYS A 112 -20.73 27.24 62.81
C LYS A 112 -20.34 27.06 64.28
N ILE A 113 -19.37 26.18 64.58
CA ILE A 113 -18.85 25.95 65.94
C ILE A 113 -18.29 27.25 66.52
N ASN A 114 -17.47 27.98 65.76
CA ASN A 114 -16.92 29.27 66.20
C ASN A 114 -18.04 30.28 66.56
N ARG A 115 -19.06 30.41 65.70
CA ARG A 115 -20.23 31.27 65.98
C ARG A 115 -21.02 30.79 67.19
N MET A 116 -21.16 29.48 67.38
CA MET A 116 -21.83 28.91 68.56
C MET A 116 -21.04 29.18 69.84
N HIS A 117 -19.69 29.16 69.81
CA HIS A 117 -18.87 29.58 70.95
C HIS A 117 -18.99 31.08 71.26
N GLU A 118 -19.06 31.94 70.24
CA GLU A 118 -19.31 33.38 70.43
C GLU A 118 -20.70 33.62 71.07
N LEU A 119 -21.72 32.89 70.60
CA LEU A 119 -23.06 32.97 71.15
C LEU A 119 -23.13 32.40 72.57
N GLN A 120 -22.45 31.27 72.82
CA GLN A 120 -22.30 30.65 74.13
C GLN A 120 -21.72 31.64 75.14
N SER A 121 -20.62 32.32 74.78
CA SER A 121 -20.00 33.36 75.63
C SER A 121 -20.95 34.51 75.94
N THR A 122 -21.91 34.81 75.06
CA THR A 122 -22.94 35.82 75.29
C THR A 122 -24.07 35.29 76.18
N LEU A 123 -24.49 34.04 75.97
CA LEU A 123 -25.53 33.37 76.76
C LEU A 123 -25.08 33.05 78.20
N ASP A 124 -23.79 32.77 78.40
CA ASP A 124 -23.18 32.61 79.73
C ASP A 124 -23.34 33.89 80.58
N LYS A 125 -23.22 35.08 79.94
CA LYS A 125 -23.39 36.38 80.62
C LYS A 125 -24.82 36.65 81.10
N VAL A 126 -25.82 35.97 80.51
CA VAL A 126 -27.25 36.12 80.85
C VAL A 126 -27.81 34.90 81.60
N GLY A 127 -26.93 34.00 82.07
CA GLY A 127 -27.29 32.91 83.00
C GLY A 127 -27.93 31.67 82.37
N VAL A 128 -27.92 31.55 81.03
CA VAL A 128 -28.57 30.43 80.29
C VAL A 128 -27.60 29.63 79.41
N GLY A 129 -26.31 29.63 79.79
CA GLY A 129 -25.22 29.04 79.02
C GLY A 129 -25.43 27.60 78.55
N GLY A 130 -25.99 26.71 79.38
CA GLY A 130 -26.05 25.28 79.05
C GLY A 130 -26.89 24.88 77.82
N ILE A 131 -27.67 25.80 77.25
CA ILE A 131 -28.65 25.52 76.17
C ILE A 131 -27.98 25.04 74.87
N LEU A 132 -26.80 25.57 74.51
CA LEU A 132 -26.14 25.21 73.26
C LEU A 132 -25.22 23.99 73.39
N ASN A 133 -24.91 23.53 74.60
CA ASN A 133 -23.97 22.43 74.84
C ASN A 133 -24.29 21.15 74.03
N PRO A 134 -25.54 20.67 73.95
CA PRO A 134 -25.86 19.48 73.15
C PRO A 134 -25.64 19.71 71.64
N LEU A 135 -25.94 20.91 71.14
CA LEU A 135 -25.73 21.28 69.74
C LEU A 135 -24.24 21.42 69.41
N LEU A 136 -23.46 21.98 70.34
CA LEU A 136 -22.03 22.16 70.20
C LEU A 136 -21.32 20.79 70.22
N GLN A 137 -21.65 19.92 71.17
CA GLN A 137 -21.16 18.53 71.22
C GLN A 137 -21.52 17.76 69.94
N SER A 138 -22.75 17.93 69.44
CA SER A 138 -23.18 17.30 68.18
C SER A 138 -22.40 17.82 66.98
N ALA A 139 -22.17 19.13 66.89
CA ALA A 139 -21.41 19.74 65.79
C ALA A 139 -19.91 19.37 65.85
N GLU A 140 -19.32 19.31 67.05
CA GLU A 140 -17.94 18.85 67.26
C GLU A 140 -17.78 17.37 66.89
N ALA A 141 -18.74 16.53 67.26
CA ALA A 141 -18.77 15.12 66.85
C ALA A 141 -18.86 14.98 65.33
N GLN A 142 -19.72 15.74 64.66
CA GLN A 142 -19.81 15.78 63.20
C GLN A 142 -18.51 16.29 62.55
N LEU A 143 -17.89 17.33 63.12
CA LEU A 143 -16.61 17.84 62.64
C LEU A 143 -15.53 16.75 62.75
N HIS A 144 -15.49 16.02 63.87
CA HIS A 144 -14.56 14.91 64.06
C HIS A 144 -14.81 13.78 63.05
N GLU A 145 -16.07 13.46 62.77
CA GLU A 145 -16.47 12.46 61.77
C GLU A 145 -16.03 12.86 60.36
N TYR A 146 -16.21 14.11 59.95
CA TYR A 146 -15.72 14.60 58.65
C TYR A 146 -14.19 14.55 58.53
N HIS A 147 -13.45 14.88 59.61
CA HIS A 147 -11.99 14.72 59.59
C HIS A 147 -11.59 13.24 59.51
N LYS A 148 -12.34 12.32 60.14
CA LYS A 148 -12.11 10.89 60.02
C LYS A 148 -12.34 10.42 58.59
N MET A 149 -13.47 10.75 57.98
CA MET A 149 -13.77 10.46 56.58
C MET A 149 -12.68 10.96 55.63
N LEU A 150 -12.21 12.21 55.80
CA LEU A 150 -11.15 12.79 54.97
C LEU A 150 -9.80 12.09 55.17
N ARG A 151 -9.45 11.70 56.40
CA ARG A 151 -8.23 10.93 56.68
C ARG A 151 -8.32 9.54 56.03
N ASP A 152 -9.41 8.82 56.26
CA ASP A 152 -9.64 7.48 55.70
C ASP A 152 -9.56 7.54 54.15
N LEU A 153 -10.17 8.56 53.53
CA LEU A 153 -10.11 8.80 52.08
C LEU A 153 -8.69 9.08 51.56
N ARG A 154 -7.92 9.92 52.26
CA ARG A 154 -6.53 10.24 51.88
C ARG A 154 -5.58 9.05 52.09
N GLU A 155 -5.79 8.28 53.15
CA GLU A 155 -5.04 7.05 53.41
C GLU A 155 -5.36 5.97 52.35
N PHE A 156 -6.64 5.82 51.98
CA PHE A 156 -7.03 5.01 50.84
C PHE A 156 -6.30 5.44 49.57
N ASN A 157 -6.26 6.73 49.26
CA ASN A 157 -5.54 7.24 48.10
C ASN A 157 -4.05 6.93 48.14
N GLN A 158 -3.39 7.20 49.27
CA GLN A 158 -1.96 6.95 49.44
C GLN A 158 -1.60 5.48 49.20
N ASN A 159 -2.47 4.57 49.64
CA ASN A 159 -2.28 3.13 49.49
C ASN A 159 -2.69 2.59 48.10
N THR A 160 -3.43 3.36 47.28
CA THR A 160 -3.99 2.88 46.01
C THR A 160 -3.51 3.61 44.77
N ALA A 161 -3.06 4.87 44.88
CA ALA A 161 -2.77 5.75 43.74
C ALA A 161 -1.76 5.17 42.73
N ASN A 162 -0.84 4.33 43.19
CA ASN A 162 0.19 3.72 42.34
C ASN A 162 -0.04 2.23 42.08
N LEU A 163 -1.11 1.64 42.62
CA LEU A 163 -1.44 0.24 42.34
C LEU A 163 -1.78 0.09 40.86
N PHE A 164 -1.50 -1.09 40.33
CA PHE A 164 -1.75 -1.54 38.95
C PHE A 164 -1.06 -0.74 37.83
N THR A 165 -0.33 0.34 38.14
CA THR A 165 0.44 1.12 37.16
C THR A 165 1.48 0.26 36.44
N ARG A 166 2.31 -0.46 37.20
CA ARG A 166 3.31 -1.38 36.67
C ARG A 166 2.66 -2.59 35.98
N VAL A 167 1.60 -3.17 36.57
CA VAL A 167 0.84 -4.26 35.96
C VAL A 167 0.30 -3.88 34.58
N THR A 168 -0.23 -2.65 34.44
CA THR A 168 -0.75 -2.16 33.16
C THR A 168 0.37 -2.02 32.12
N SER A 169 1.55 -1.56 32.54
CA SER A 169 2.74 -1.51 31.68
C SER A 169 3.20 -2.91 31.27
N ASP A 170 3.27 -3.84 32.23
CA ASP A 170 3.71 -5.22 31.99
C ASP A 170 2.71 -5.97 31.10
N LEU A 171 1.41 -5.79 31.30
CA LEU A 171 0.36 -6.33 30.42
C LEU A 171 0.43 -5.70 29.02
N ARG A 172 0.59 -4.39 28.88
CA ARG A 172 0.76 -3.77 27.55
C ARG A 172 2.00 -4.28 26.83
N MET A 173 3.11 -4.44 27.54
CA MET A 173 4.32 -5.04 26.99
C MET A 173 4.08 -6.50 26.59
N LEU A 174 3.41 -7.29 27.43
CA LEU A 174 3.10 -8.69 27.14
C LEU A 174 2.08 -8.84 26.00
N THR A 175 1.07 -7.98 25.92
CA THR A 175 0.16 -7.89 24.78
C THR A 175 0.95 -7.49 23.53
N GLY A 176 1.86 -6.52 23.60
CA GLY A 176 2.76 -6.19 22.49
C GLY A 176 3.62 -7.37 22.05
N LYS A 177 4.19 -8.14 22.99
CA LYS A 177 4.96 -9.37 22.70
C LYS A 177 4.08 -10.48 22.12
N LEU A 178 2.88 -10.70 22.67
CA LEU A 178 1.92 -11.69 22.19
C LEU A 178 1.37 -11.31 20.80
N THR A 179 1.06 -10.04 20.57
CA THR A 179 0.67 -9.51 19.28
C THR A 179 1.84 -9.65 18.30
N GLY A 180 3.07 -9.41 18.73
CA GLY A 180 4.28 -9.71 17.95
C GLY A 180 4.51 -11.21 17.69
N ILE A 181 3.96 -12.13 18.50
CA ILE A 181 4.06 -13.59 18.27
C ILE A 181 2.86 -14.14 17.47
N LEU A 182 1.70 -13.47 17.53
CA LEU A 182 0.43 -13.88 16.91
C LEU A 182 0.15 -13.19 15.56
N PHE A 183 0.59 -11.94 15.36
CA PHE A 183 0.37 -11.16 14.14
C PHE A 183 1.62 -11.03 13.28
N ASP A 184 2.83 -10.99 13.86
CA ASP A 184 3.96 -11.59 13.15
C ASP A 184 3.81 -13.08 13.43
N LYS A 185 3.66 -13.90 12.38
CA LYS A 185 3.81 -15.37 12.49
C LYS A 185 4.87 -15.65 13.54
N VAL A 186 4.71 -16.60 14.48
CA VAL A 186 5.83 -17.18 15.25
C VAL A 186 7.00 -17.23 14.30
N ASN A 187 7.94 -16.31 14.52
CA ASN A 187 8.78 -15.85 13.45
C ASN A 187 9.92 -16.86 13.43
N PHE A 188 9.63 -18.04 12.86
CA PHE A 188 10.61 -19.07 12.60
C PHE A 188 11.78 -18.43 11.86
N GLU A 189 11.54 -17.41 11.04
CA GLU A 189 12.58 -16.57 10.44
C GLU A 189 13.36 -15.73 11.46
N GLN A 190 12.78 -15.13 12.51
CA GLN A 190 13.55 -14.43 13.58
C GLN A 190 14.26 -15.35 14.58
N ILE A 191 13.77 -16.59 14.78
CA ILE A 191 14.45 -17.59 15.62
C ILE A 191 15.55 -18.30 14.82
N LEU A 192 15.32 -18.52 13.52
CA LEU A 192 16.39 -18.69 12.54
C LEU A 192 17.33 -17.48 12.61
N ASP A 193 16.82 -16.25 12.62
CA ASP A 193 17.61 -15.00 12.69
C ASP A 193 18.36 -14.87 14.03
N HIS A 194 17.91 -15.43 15.15
CA HIS A 194 18.62 -15.39 16.44
C HIS A 194 19.70 -16.48 16.57
N LYS A 195 19.50 -17.67 15.97
CA LYS A 195 20.57 -18.68 15.81
C LYS A 195 21.54 -18.31 14.66
N ILE A 196 21.06 -17.59 13.65
CA ILE A 196 21.87 -16.94 12.60
C ILE A 196 22.56 -15.70 13.19
N LYS A 197 21.99 -14.95 14.14
CA LYS A 197 22.69 -13.84 14.82
C LYS A 197 23.74 -14.28 15.83
N GLY A 198 23.86 -15.59 16.09
CA GLY A 198 25.04 -16.20 16.72
C GLY A 198 26.16 -16.56 15.74
N LYS A 199 25.90 -16.47 14.43
CA LYS A 199 26.88 -16.51 13.34
C LYS A 199 26.51 -15.45 12.33
N GLU A 200 26.86 -14.21 12.68
CA GLU A 200 26.82 -12.99 11.88
C GLU A 200 26.24 -13.19 10.46
N THR A 201 25.22 -12.41 10.10
CA THR A 201 24.77 -12.14 8.72
C THR A 201 25.90 -11.76 7.74
N ASP A 202 27.13 -11.64 8.24
CA ASP A 202 28.36 -11.53 7.50
C ASP A 202 28.76 -12.83 6.79
N GLU A 203 28.32 -14.01 7.22
CA GLU A 203 28.75 -15.31 6.65
C GLU A 203 27.76 -15.95 5.63
N ILE A 204 26.45 -15.66 5.69
CA ILE A 204 25.43 -16.42 4.92
C ILE A 204 25.64 -16.39 3.41
N TYR A 205 25.98 -15.22 2.87
CA TYR A 205 26.25 -15.06 1.44
C TYR A 205 27.76 -14.93 1.15
N GLN A 206 28.61 -15.02 2.17
CA GLN A 206 30.05 -14.83 2.00
C GLN A 206 30.64 -15.93 1.12
N PHE A 207 30.13 -17.16 1.25
CA PHE A 207 30.53 -18.28 0.41
C PHE A 207 30.13 -18.08 -1.05
N GLU A 208 28.89 -17.66 -1.31
CA GLU A 208 28.38 -17.35 -2.65
C GLU A 208 29.13 -16.18 -3.28
N VAL A 209 29.38 -15.11 -2.50
CA VAL A 209 30.17 -13.95 -2.92
C VAL A 209 31.61 -14.37 -3.24
N ASP A 210 32.23 -15.19 -2.40
CA ASP A 210 33.59 -15.70 -2.63
C ASP A 210 33.68 -16.50 -3.94
N ILE A 211 32.68 -17.33 -4.22
CA ILE A 211 32.58 -18.06 -5.50
C ILE A 211 32.43 -17.09 -6.67
N VAL A 212 31.50 -16.14 -6.58
CA VAL A 212 31.23 -15.15 -7.63
C VAL A 212 32.51 -14.36 -7.94
N VAL A 213 33.18 -13.84 -6.92
CA VAL A 213 34.42 -13.07 -7.08
C VAL A 213 35.53 -13.94 -7.67
N ALA A 214 35.70 -15.18 -7.21
CA ALA A 214 36.70 -16.10 -7.76
C ALA A 214 36.48 -16.38 -9.25
N LEU A 215 35.23 -16.40 -9.71
CA LEU A 215 34.86 -16.60 -11.11
C LEU A 215 35.14 -15.36 -11.97
N ILE A 216 34.76 -14.16 -11.50
CA ILE A 216 34.86 -12.93 -12.32
C ILE A 216 36.25 -12.27 -12.25
N ALA A 217 37.00 -12.46 -11.16
CA ALA A 217 38.26 -11.79 -10.89
C ALA A 217 39.49 -12.72 -10.99
N LYS A 218 39.38 -13.85 -11.69
CA LYS A 218 40.47 -14.81 -11.86
C LYS A 218 41.72 -14.13 -12.45
N GLY A 219 42.84 -14.20 -11.71
CA GLY A 219 44.12 -13.63 -12.13
C GLY A 219 44.25 -12.11 -11.89
N ARG A 220 43.30 -11.48 -11.21
CA ARG A 220 43.36 -10.06 -10.82
C ARG A 220 44.21 -9.84 -9.55
N PRO A 221 44.73 -8.62 -9.32
CA PRO A 221 45.45 -8.29 -8.09
C PRO A 221 44.61 -8.55 -6.84
N LYS A 222 45.26 -8.99 -5.75
CA LYS A 222 44.59 -9.31 -4.48
C LYS A 222 43.75 -8.13 -3.94
N GLN A 223 44.24 -6.90 -4.07
CA GLN A 223 43.52 -5.70 -3.64
C GLN A 223 42.18 -5.50 -4.38
N GLU A 224 42.15 -5.77 -5.68
CA GLU A 224 40.94 -5.68 -6.49
C GLU A 224 39.93 -6.78 -6.10
N ILE A 225 40.43 -8.00 -5.84
CA ILE A 225 39.61 -9.12 -5.37
C ILE A 225 38.93 -8.78 -4.02
N GLU A 226 39.68 -8.25 -3.05
CA GLU A 226 39.11 -7.87 -1.74
C GLU A 226 38.09 -6.75 -1.86
N LEU A 227 38.33 -5.75 -2.72
CA LEU A 227 37.37 -4.67 -2.97
C LEU A 227 36.04 -5.19 -3.55
N LEU A 228 36.12 -6.12 -4.52
CA LEU A 228 34.94 -6.75 -5.11
C LEU A 228 34.16 -7.58 -4.09
N LYS A 229 34.85 -8.31 -3.21
CA LYS A 229 34.21 -9.05 -2.12
C LYS A 229 33.47 -8.11 -1.19
N GLN A 230 34.11 -7.05 -0.71
CA GLN A 230 33.48 -6.09 0.20
C GLN A 230 32.23 -5.45 -0.42
N GLN A 231 32.32 -5.01 -1.68
CA GLN A 231 31.20 -4.41 -2.40
C GLN A 231 30.02 -5.40 -2.53
N LEU A 232 30.27 -6.61 -3.01
CA LEU A 232 29.21 -7.60 -3.23
C LEU A 232 28.60 -8.12 -1.93
N THR A 233 29.42 -8.33 -0.90
CA THR A 233 28.93 -8.68 0.44
C THR A 233 27.98 -7.61 0.96
N GLN A 234 28.32 -6.32 0.81
CA GLN A 234 27.45 -5.22 1.25
C GLN A 234 26.13 -5.19 0.46
N GLN A 235 26.19 -5.28 -0.87
CA GLN A 235 25.00 -5.26 -1.72
C GLN A 235 24.04 -6.42 -1.42
N VAL A 236 24.57 -7.63 -1.28
CA VAL A 236 23.72 -8.80 -0.99
C VAL A 236 23.11 -8.71 0.42
N LYS A 237 23.85 -8.20 1.40
CA LYS A 237 23.30 -7.90 2.74
C LYS A 237 22.17 -6.89 2.66
N GLU A 238 22.31 -5.84 1.86
CA GLU A 238 21.27 -4.83 1.67
C GLU A 238 20.03 -5.42 1.00
N MET A 239 20.19 -6.20 -0.08
CA MET A 239 19.07 -6.86 -0.77
C MET A 239 18.24 -7.74 0.17
N ALA A 240 18.92 -8.59 0.96
CA ALA A 240 18.28 -9.53 1.87
C ALA A 240 17.83 -8.87 3.18
N GLY A 241 18.30 -7.66 3.46
CA GLY A 241 18.14 -6.97 4.72
C GLY A 241 16.81 -6.22 4.86
N ILE A 242 16.63 -5.67 6.06
CA ILE A 242 15.49 -4.83 6.41
C ILE A 242 15.45 -3.61 5.48
N GLY A 243 14.37 -3.50 4.71
CA GLY A 243 14.11 -2.38 3.81
C GLY A 243 14.04 -2.76 2.33
N GLU A 244 14.67 -3.87 1.91
CA GLU A 244 14.61 -4.34 0.51
C GLU A 244 13.98 -5.72 0.38
N TRP A 245 14.09 -6.56 1.42
CA TRP A 245 13.32 -7.78 1.63
C TRP A 245 13.29 -8.76 0.46
N TRP A 246 14.35 -8.80 -0.35
CA TRP A 246 14.48 -9.79 -1.41
C TRP A 246 14.72 -11.17 -0.80
N ASP A 247 13.97 -12.17 -1.28
CA ASP A 247 14.19 -13.55 -0.88
C ASP A 247 15.50 -14.14 -1.45
N PRO A 248 15.99 -15.28 -0.93
CA PRO A 248 17.24 -15.87 -1.40
C PRO A 248 17.27 -16.23 -2.89
N ALA A 249 16.13 -16.50 -3.53
CA ALA A 249 16.09 -16.80 -4.96
C ALA A 249 16.32 -15.54 -5.81
N ALA A 250 15.80 -14.40 -5.36
CA ALA A 250 16.06 -13.09 -5.94
C ALA A 250 17.54 -12.69 -5.81
N VAL A 251 18.13 -12.84 -4.61
CA VAL A 251 19.56 -12.60 -4.37
C VAL A 251 20.43 -13.50 -5.28
N ASN A 252 20.11 -14.79 -5.38
CA ASN A 252 20.82 -15.70 -6.26
C ASN A 252 20.69 -15.35 -7.75
N ALA A 253 19.57 -14.75 -8.18
CA ALA A 253 19.42 -14.28 -9.54
C ALA A 253 20.34 -13.09 -9.83
N TYR A 254 20.46 -12.15 -8.88
CA TYR A 254 21.41 -11.04 -8.96
C TYR A 254 22.87 -11.54 -9.07
N LEU A 255 23.29 -12.47 -8.20
CA LEU A 255 24.63 -13.05 -8.26
C LEU A 255 24.90 -13.81 -9.56
N LYS A 256 23.91 -14.53 -10.10
CA LYS A 256 24.02 -15.19 -11.41
C LYS A 256 24.16 -14.19 -12.56
N HIS A 257 23.48 -13.05 -12.47
CA HIS A 257 23.64 -11.97 -13.46
C HIS A 257 25.08 -11.45 -13.46
N ILE A 258 25.64 -11.17 -12.28
CA ILE A 258 27.04 -10.74 -12.11
C ILE A 258 28.01 -11.76 -12.74
N ILE A 259 27.90 -13.05 -12.40
CA ILE A 259 28.76 -14.09 -12.97
C ILE A 259 28.70 -14.09 -14.50
N LYS A 260 27.49 -13.93 -15.05
CA LYS A 260 27.23 -14.08 -16.49
C LYS A 260 27.73 -12.92 -17.33
N TYR A 261 27.60 -11.69 -16.83
CA TYR A 261 27.76 -10.49 -17.67
C TYR A 261 28.95 -9.60 -17.27
N THR A 262 29.33 -9.50 -15.98
CA THR A 262 30.30 -8.50 -15.50
C THR A 262 31.60 -8.45 -16.31
N VAL A 263 32.22 -9.59 -16.60
CA VAL A 263 33.53 -9.61 -17.30
C VAL A 263 33.42 -9.10 -18.73
N ASN A 264 32.34 -9.47 -19.43
CA ASN A 264 32.15 -9.07 -20.82
C ASN A 264 31.75 -7.60 -20.92
N ASP A 265 30.86 -7.15 -20.04
CA ASP A 265 30.34 -5.79 -20.07
C ASP A 265 31.38 -4.77 -19.61
N ALA A 266 32.17 -5.10 -18.58
CA ALA A 266 33.33 -4.31 -18.18
C ALA A 266 34.31 -4.11 -19.35
N LYS A 267 34.57 -5.18 -20.11
CA LYS A 267 35.45 -5.13 -21.29
C LYS A 267 34.87 -4.29 -22.41
N ASN A 268 33.60 -4.47 -22.73
CA ASN A 268 32.94 -3.78 -23.84
C ASN A 268 32.75 -2.29 -23.57
N SER A 269 32.49 -1.93 -22.31
CA SER A 269 32.27 -0.56 -21.86
C SER A 269 33.54 0.15 -21.38
N TYR A 270 34.69 -0.53 -21.39
CA TYR A 270 35.97 -0.02 -20.87
C TYR A 270 35.88 0.44 -19.40
N LEU A 271 35.10 -0.26 -18.59
CA LEU A 271 34.91 0.01 -17.16
C LEU A 271 35.66 -1.01 -16.29
N SER A 272 35.88 -0.67 -15.02
CA SER A 272 36.34 -1.65 -14.03
C SER A 272 35.21 -2.63 -13.64
N LEU A 273 35.57 -3.77 -13.08
CA LEU A 273 34.59 -4.74 -12.57
C LEU A 273 33.72 -4.10 -11.46
N THR A 274 34.33 -3.30 -10.60
CA THR A 274 33.67 -2.58 -9.50
C THR A 274 32.65 -1.56 -10.02
N GLN A 275 33.01 -0.81 -11.06
CA GLN A 275 32.11 0.15 -11.73
C GLN A 275 30.93 -0.58 -12.38
N THR A 276 31.22 -1.66 -13.10
CA THR A 276 30.19 -2.47 -13.76
C THR A 276 29.19 -3.06 -12.75
N ILE A 277 29.67 -3.55 -11.59
CA ILE A 277 28.80 -4.04 -10.50
C ILE A 277 28.00 -2.89 -9.85
N SER A 278 28.57 -1.68 -9.73
CA SER A 278 27.81 -0.51 -9.29
C SER A 278 26.69 -0.14 -10.28
N ASP A 279 26.94 -0.25 -11.58
CA ASP A 279 25.92 0.00 -12.60
C ASP A 279 24.77 -1.01 -12.50
N TYR A 280 25.07 -2.29 -12.29
CA TYR A 280 24.04 -3.32 -12.01
C TYR A 280 23.29 -3.05 -10.71
N TRP A 281 23.96 -2.56 -9.67
CA TRP A 281 23.29 -2.18 -8.44
C TRP A 281 22.29 -1.05 -8.66
N ASN A 282 22.66 -0.03 -9.43
CA ASN A 282 21.75 1.04 -9.81
C ASN A 282 20.61 0.52 -10.68
N GLU A 283 20.89 -0.37 -11.63
CA GLU A 283 19.87 -0.99 -12.48
C GLU A 283 18.87 -1.81 -11.67
N LEU A 284 19.32 -2.57 -10.67
CA LEU A 284 18.45 -3.27 -9.73
C LEU A 284 17.51 -2.30 -9.01
N HIS A 285 17.93 -1.08 -8.68
CA HIS A 285 17.08 -0.09 -8.01
C HIS A 285 16.11 0.63 -8.95
N LEU A 286 16.12 0.32 -10.25
CA LEU A 286 15.20 0.86 -11.24
C LEU A 286 14.11 -0.18 -11.56
N VAL A 287 12.95 -0.04 -10.94
CA VAL A 287 11.78 -0.88 -11.23
C VAL A 287 11.42 -0.72 -12.71
N GLY A 288 11.42 -1.82 -13.45
CA GLY A 288 11.22 -1.82 -14.90
C GLY A 288 12.46 -2.11 -15.73
N SER A 289 13.64 -2.09 -15.11
CA SER A 289 14.90 -2.51 -15.73
C SER A 289 14.93 -4.01 -16.01
N ASP A 290 15.86 -4.45 -16.86
CA ASP A 290 15.98 -5.86 -17.21
C ASP A 290 16.46 -6.68 -16.00
N LEU A 291 17.43 -6.15 -15.24
CA LEU A 291 17.92 -6.77 -14.02
C LEU A 291 16.87 -6.82 -12.91
N TYR A 292 16.17 -5.72 -12.61
CA TYR A 292 15.08 -5.75 -11.62
C TYR A 292 14.03 -6.78 -12.01
N THR A 293 13.65 -6.82 -13.29
CA THR A 293 12.65 -7.77 -13.77
C THR A 293 13.11 -9.22 -13.63
N ASP A 294 14.38 -9.54 -13.89
CA ASP A 294 14.93 -10.88 -13.68
C ASP A 294 14.91 -11.30 -12.20
N VAL A 295 15.30 -10.38 -11.31
CA VAL A 295 15.29 -10.60 -9.86
C VAL A 295 13.86 -10.78 -9.34
N PHE A 296 12.93 -9.93 -9.79
CA PHE A 296 11.51 -10.00 -9.50
C PHE A 296 10.87 -11.32 -9.97
N GLU A 297 11.20 -11.78 -11.18
CA GLU A 297 10.69 -13.05 -11.71
C GLU A 297 11.24 -14.25 -10.92
N ALA A 298 12.54 -14.22 -10.60
CA ALA A 298 13.23 -15.30 -9.90
C ALA A 298 12.73 -15.53 -8.46
N SER A 299 12.34 -14.46 -7.76
CA SER A 299 11.78 -14.49 -6.41
C SER A 299 10.74 -15.62 -6.23
N LYS A 300 10.71 -16.23 -5.05
CA LYS A 300 9.75 -17.27 -4.64
C LYS A 300 8.65 -16.76 -3.71
N LEU A 301 8.64 -15.48 -3.38
CA LEU A 301 7.48 -14.83 -2.78
C LEU A 301 6.20 -15.15 -3.58
N ASP A 302 5.09 -15.32 -2.89
CA ASP A 302 3.80 -15.43 -3.57
C ASP A 302 3.46 -14.13 -4.30
N LYS A 303 2.51 -14.22 -5.23
CA LYS A 303 2.24 -13.14 -6.19
C LYS A 303 1.79 -11.85 -5.52
N MET A 304 1.00 -11.93 -4.44
CA MET A 304 0.54 -10.74 -3.73
C MET A 304 1.69 -10.09 -2.97
N HIS A 305 2.53 -10.87 -2.27
CA HIS A 305 3.70 -10.32 -1.59
C HIS A 305 4.75 -9.76 -2.55
N LYS A 306 4.93 -10.34 -3.75
CA LYS A 306 5.79 -9.75 -4.79
C LYS A 306 5.30 -8.37 -5.22
N LEU A 307 4.01 -8.24 -5.52
CA LEU A 307 3.42 -6.98 -5.93
C LEU A 307 3.49 -5.94 -4.80
N LYS A 308 3.20 -6.36 -3.57
CA LYS A 308 3.34 -5.51 -2.39
C LYS A 308 4.78 -5.03 -2.20
N LEU A 309 5.76 -5.94 -2.29
CA LEU A 309 7.17 -5.60 -2.14
C LEU A 309 7.59 -4.51 -3.12
N MET A 310 7.24 -4.65 -4.40
CA MET A 310 7.53 -3.62 -5.40
C MET A 310 6.89 -2.26 -5.04
N GLN A 311 5.64 -2.27 -4.56
CA GLN A 311 4.96 -1.02 -4.17
C GLN A 311 5.58 -0.39 -2.92
N ASP A 312 5.98 -1.19 -1.93
CA ASP A 312 6.71 -0.73 -0.75
C ASP A 312 8.08 -0.14 -1.15
N GLN A 313 8.83 -0.82 -2.02
CA GLN A 313 10.12 -0.38 -2.55
C GLN A 313 10.02 0.97 -3.28
N LEU A 314 8.96 1.18 -4.05
CA LEU A 314 8.66 2.44 -4.74
C LEU A 314 8.20 3.57 -3.80
N GLY A 315 8.02 3.30 -2.50
CA GLY A 315 7.50 4.28 -1.55
C GLY A 315 6.10 4.76 -1.91
N SER A 316 5.23 3.83 -2.28
CA SER A 316 3.87 4.11 -2.75
C SER A 316 2.97 4.61 -1.62
N GLU A 317 2.33 5.76 -1.84
CA GLU A 317 1.41 6.38 -0.88
C GLU A 317 0.16 6.88 -1.60
N VAL A 318 -1.02 6.48 -1.12
CA VAL A 318 -2.29 6.99 -1.66
C VAL A 318 -2.79 8.13 -0.79
N VAL A 319 -2.96 9.31 -1.39
CA VAL A 319 -3.54 10.48 -0.72
C VAL A 319 -5.04 10.26 -0.58
N GLU A 320 -5.51 9.93 0.62
CA GLU A 320 -6.85 9.40 0.90
C GLU A 320 -8.00 10.26 0.32
N ASP A 321 -8.00 11.57 0.57
CA ASP A 321 -9.07 12.49 0.14
C ASP A 321 -9.15 12.70 -1.38
N GLU A 322 -8.04 12.44 -2.09
CA GLU A 322 -7.91 12.62 -3.53
C GLU A 322 -7.84 11.30 -4.29
N ASN A 323 -7.70 10.19 -3.57
CA ASN A 323 -7.49 8.84 -4.09
C ASN A 323 -6.43 8.79 -5.19
N PHE A 324 -5.31 9.47 -4.97
CA PHE A 324 -4.23 9.60 -5.94
C PHE A 324 -2.97 8.93 -5.41
N LEU A 325 -2.32 8.10 -6.23
CA LEU A 325 -1.08 7.44 -5.88
C LEU A 325 0.12 8.37 -6.13
N GLN A 326 0.88 8.67 -5.10
CA GLN A 326 2.19 9.30 -5.19
C GLN A 326 3.27 8.23 -4.99
N LEU A 327 4.30 8.24 -5.83
CA LEU A 327 5.49 7.40 -5.62
C LEU A 327 6.58 8.25 -4.97
N ASN A 328 7.26 7.69 -3.98
CA ASN A 328 8.36 8.35 -3.27
C ASN A 328 8.01 9.76 -2.72
N ALA A 329 6.80 9.92 -2.17
CA ALA A 329 6.30 11.23 -1.74
C ALA A 329 7.15 11.92 -0.64
N ASN A 330 7.92 11.14 0.13
CA ASN A 330 8.81 11.60 1.19
C ASN A 330 10.29 11.71 0.77
N GLY A 331 10.62 11.35 -0.47
CA GLY A 331 11.98 11.40 -1.02
C GLY A 331 12.93 10.30 -0.52
N ASN A 332 12.46 9.31 0.25
CA ASN A 332 13.31 8.32 0.91
C ASN A 332 13.26 6.92 0.28
N ALA A 333 12.46 6.71 -0.78
CA ALA A 333 12.41 5.43 -1.48
C ALA A 333 13.76 5.13 -2.13
N LYS A 334 14.30 3.94 -1.88
CA LYS A 334 15.54 3.46 -2.51
C LYS A 334 15.34 3.07 -3.96
N TYR A 335 14.15 2.54 -4.27
CA TYR A 335 13.81 2.11 -5.62
C TYR A 335 12.99 3.19 -6.31
N HIS A 336 13.20 3.31 -7.61
CA HIS A 336 12.47 4.25 -8.45
C HIS A 336 11.91 3.54 -9.67
N LEU A 337 10.73 3.96 -10.09
CA LEU A 337 10.19 3.52 -11.37
C LEU A 337 11.07 4.09 -12.49
N GLN A 338 11.53 3.24 -13.40
CA GLN A 338 12.28 3.69 -14.57
C GLN A 338 11.38 4.62 -15.42
N GLY A 339 11.77 5.88 -15.57
CA GLY A 339 10.93 6.89 -16.23
C GLY A 339 10.69 6.67 -17.73
N SER A 340 11.52 5.87 -18.39
CA SER A 340 11.41 5.55 -19.81
C SER A 340 11.67 4.06 -20.03
N ILE A 341 10.61 3.27 -20.21
CA ILE A 341 10.69 1.82 -20.40
C ILE A 341 10.28 1.48 -21.83
N ASN A 342 11.14 0.73 -22.53
CA ASN A 342 10.82 0.22 -23.86
C ASN A 342 9.50 -0.58 -23.79
N PRO A 343 8.47 -0.27 -24.59
CA PRO A 343 7.18 -0.95 -24.55
C PRO A 343 7.24 -2.45 -24.95
N LEU A 344 8.38 -2.93 -25.45
CA LEU A 344 8.66 -4.35 -25.69
C LEU A 344 9.41 -5.04 -24.54
N SER A 345 9.74 -4.30 -23.48
CA SER A 345 10.36 -4.86 -22.27
C SER A 345 9.54 -6.03 -21.73
N LYS A 346 10.25 -7.04 -21.23
CA LYS A 346 9.64 -8.18 -20.53
C LYS A 346 8.97 -7.77 -19.21
N PHE A 347 9.31 -6.59 -18.67
CA PHE A 347 8.70 -6.04 -17.47
C PHE A 347 7.16 -6.03 -17.55
N PHE A 348 6.60 -5.39 -18.58
CA PHE A 348 5.15 -5.26 -18.72
C PHE A 348 4.39 -6.59 -18.70
N PRO A 349 4.73 -7.59 -19.54
CA PRO A 349 4.02 -8.87 -19.50
C PRO A 349 4.29 -9.69 -18.24
N VAL A 350 5.47 -9.59 -17.61
CA VAL A 350 5.77 -10.26 -16.33
C VAL A 350 4.96 -9.63 -15.18
N PHE A 351 4.92 -8.30 -15.12
CA PHE A 351 4.16 -7.57 -14.11
C PHE A 351 2.66 -7.85 -14.25
N ARG A 352 2.13 -7.71 -15.47
CA ARG A 352 0.76 -8.08 -15.83
C ARG A 352 0.41 -9.50 -15.39
N GLN A 353 1.27 -10.47 -15.73
CA GLN A 353 1.04 -11.87 -15.37
C GLN A 353 0.98 -12.06 -13.86
N THR A 354 1.84 -11.37 -13.12
CA THR A 354 1.85 -11.42 -11.65
C THR A 354 0.55 -10.86 -11.06
N VAL A 355 0.02 -9.76 -11.60
CA VAL A 355 -1.31 -9.22 -11.20
C VAL A 355 -2.44 -10.19 -11.52
N ILE A 356 -2.45 -10.80 -12.71
CA ILE A 356 -3.45 -11.80 -13.09
C ILE A 356 -3.39 -13.02 -12.18
N ASP A 357 -2.19 -13.51 -11.86
CA ASP A 357 -2.04 -14.68 -10.98
C ASP A 357 -2.49 -14.37 -9.54
N ALA A 358 -2.38 -13.11 -9.10
CA ALA A 358 -2.83 -12.66 -7.79
C ALA A 358 -4.35 -12.40 -7.70
N TYR A 359 -4.96 -11.83 -8.76
CA TYR A 359 -6.32 -11.28 -8.70
C TYR A 359 -7.29 -11.82 -9.77
N GLY A 360 -6.82 -12.44 -10.85
CA GLY A 360 -7.64 -12.82 -12.00
C GLY A 360 -8.74 -13.84 -11.67
N GLU A 361 -8.50 -14.73 -10.71
CA GLU A 361 -9.50 -15.70 -10.26
C GLU A 361 -10.45 -15.13 -9.19
N LYS A 362 -10.07 -14.05 -8.50
CA LYS A 362 -10.92 -13.42 -7.48
C LYS A 362 -12.22 -12.89 -8.10
N THR A 363 -13.32 -12.94 -7.36
CA THR A 363 -14.63 -12.46 -7.85
C THR A 363 -14.65 -10.94 -8.02
N ASN A 364 -14.02 -10.23 -7.08
CA ASN A 364 -14.01 -8.76 -7.03
C ASN A 364 -12.78 -8.16 -7.73
N GLY A 365 -11.95 -8.99 -8.39
CA GLY A 365 -10.72 -8.53 -9.03
C GLY A 365 -9.86 -7.69 -8.09
N LEU A 366 -9.51 -6.47 -8.51
CA LEU A 366 -8.73 -5.52 -7.72
C LEU A 366 -9.51 -4.86 -6.56
N ASP A 367 -10.85 -4.89 -6.56
CA ASP A 367 -11.67 -4.29 -5.48
C ASP A 367 -11.85 -5.22 -4.28
N CYS A 368 -10.77 -5.88 -3.86
CA CYS A 368 -10.75 -6.76 -2.70
C CYS A 368 -10.46 -5.92 -1.43
N LYS A 369 -11.42 -5.84 -0.50
CA LYS A 369 -11.29 -5.03 0.73
C LYS A 369 -10.45 -5.70 1.81
N ASP A 370 -10.44 -7.03 1.85
CA ASP A 370 -9.64 -7.84 2.78
C ASP A 370 -8.33 -8.30 2.12
N ASP A 371 -7.60 -7.35 1.54
CA ASP A 371 -6.35 -7.59 0.82
C ASP A 371 -5.12 -7.19 1.65
N LEU A 372 -3.92 -7.58 1.19
CA LEU A 372 -2.68 -6.98 1.68
C LEU A 372 -2.74 -5.45 1.50
N LYS A 373 -2.04 -4.70 2.36
CA LYS A 373 -2.07 -3.24 2.33
C LYS A 373 -0.69 -2.64 2.12
N VAL A 374 -0.62 -1.56 1.36
CA VAL A 374 0.55 -0.69 1.29
C VAL A 374 0.20 0.56 2.08
N GLY A 375 0.88 0.77 3.21
CA GLY A 375 0.41 1.70 4.23
C GLY A 375 -0.98 1.31 4.74
N ALA A 376 -1.93 2.25 4.68
CA ALA A 376 -3.33 2.01 5.07
C ALA A 376 -4.22 1.47 3.93
N THR A 377 -3.73 1.47 2.69
CA THR A 377 -4.54 1.28 1.48
C THR A 377 -4.46 -0.15 0.96
N PRO A 378 -5.58 -0.78 0.57
CA PRO A 378 -5.58 -2.10 -0.07
C PRO A 378 -4.71 -2.16 -1.32
N LEU A 379 -3.94 -3.23 -1.48
CA LEU A 379 -2.98 -3.41 -2.57
C LEU A 379 -3.67 -3.37 -3.94
N GLY A 380 -4.85 -3.97 -4.08
CA GLY A 380 -5.62 -3.88 -5.33
C GLY A 380 -5.97 -2.44 -5.76
N GLU A 381 -6.23 -1.54 -4.81
CA GLU A 381 -6.46 -0.11 -5.06
C GLU A 381 -5.17 0.60 -5.48
N VAL A 382 -4.05 0.31 -4.81
CA VAL A 382 -2.73 0.81 -5.22
C VAL A 382 -2.38 0.36 -6.64
N LEU A 383 -2.61 -0.93 -6.96
CA LEU A 383 -2.33 -1.48 -8.29
C LEU A 383 -3.21 -0.89 -9.39
N HIS A 384 -4.47 -0.56 -9.08
CA HIS A 384 -5.36 0.15 -10.00
C HIS A 384 -4.78 1.53 -10.33
N LEU A 385 -4.45 2.31 -9.31
CA LEU A 385 -3.87 3.65 -9.47
C LEU A 385 -2.49 3.60 -10.15
N PHE A 386 -1.70 2.54 -9.92
CA PHE A 386 -0.37 2.37 -10.51
C PHE A 386 -0.39 2.16 -12.04
N ARG A 387 -1.54 1.84 -12.64
CA ARG A 387 -1.66 1.68 -14.11
C ARG A 387 -1.24 2.95 -14.84
N SER A 388 -1.57 4.13 -14.31
CA SER A 388 -1.17 5.40 -14.92
C SER A 388 0.35 5.57 -14.95
N TYR A 389 1.06 5.17 -13.90
CA TYR A 389 2.52 5.23 -13.88
C TYR A 389 3.14 4.27 -14.91
N LEU A 390 2.54 3.10 -15.15
CA LEU A 390 2.96 2.24 -16.26
C LEU A 390 2.79 2.95 -17.61
N ASP A 391 1.66 3.65 -17.80
CA ASP A 391 1.39 4.44 -18.99
C ASP A 391 2.47 5.50 -19.24
N HIS A 392 2.84 6.24 -18.20
CA HIS A 392 3.90 7.25 -18.25
C HIS A 392 5.20 6.71 -18.85
N THR A 393 5.65 5.55 -18.37
CA THR A 393 6.96 4.99 -18.75
C THR A 393 7.08 4.70 -20.23
N TYR A 394 6.04 4.11 -20.85
CA TYR A 394 6.10 3.74 -22.27
C TYR A 394 5.71 4.90 -23.18
N ILE A 395 4.97 5.89 -22.67
CA ILE A 395 4.66 7.14 -23.37
C ILE A 395 5.92 7.97 -23.48
N GLN A 396 6.64 8.12 -22.38
CA GLN A 396 7.90 8.85 -22.35
C GLN A 396 8.92 8.22 -23.30
N PHE A 397 9.00 6.89 -23.33
CA PHE A 397 9.83 6.17 -24.30
C PHE A 397 9.50 6.55 -25.75
N ILE A 398 8.22 6.61 -26.13
CA ILE A 398 7.82 6.99 -27.50
C ILE A 398 8.10 8.47 -27.79
N LYS A 399 7.89 9.37 -26.83
CA LYS A 399 8.21 10.80 -26.97
C LYS A 399 9.70 11.02 -27.22
N GLU A 400 10.56 10.23 -26.57
CA GLU A 400 12.01 10.28 -26.70
C GLU A 400 12.55 9.51 -27.92
N TYR A 401 11.74 8.64 -28.52
CA TYR A 401 12.20 7.72 -29.54
C TYR A 401 12.63 8.41 -30.84
N ASP A 402 13.90 8.27 -31.22
CA ASP A 402 14.50 8.92 -32.40
C ASP A 402 14.75 7.97 -33.60
N GLY A 403 14.28 6.73 -33.50
CA GLY A 403 14.52 5.68 -34.49
C GLY A 403 15.87 4.98 -34.31
N LYS A 404 15.97 3.71 -34.75
CA LYS A 404 17.22 2.93 -34.68
C LYS A 404 18.40 3.57 -35.42
N HIS A 405 18.11 4.45 -36.37
CA HIS A 405 19.10 5.13 -37.20
C HIS A 405 19.15 6.65 -36.95
N HIS A 406 18.52 7.16 -35.89
CA HIS A 406 18.53 8.59 -35.53
C HIS A 406 18.16 9.52 -36.70
N ASN A 407 17.17 9.11 -37.48
CA ASN A 407 16.81 9.74 -38.76
C ASN A 407 15.44 10.41 -38.74
N LEU A 408 14.79 10.48 -37.58
CA LEU A 408 13.56 11.24 -37.43
C LEU A 408 13.84 12.74 -37.45
N PRO A 409 12.96 13.56 -38.07
CA PRO A 409 13.04 15.00 -37.95
C PRO A 409 12.99 15.44 -36.49
N LYS A 410 13.71 16.51 -36.12
CA LYS A 410 13.68 17.06 -34.74
C LYS A 410 12.26 17.40 -34.27
N ASN A 411 11.38 17.79 -35.20
CA ASN A 411 9.98 18.13 -34.95
C ASN A 411 9.02 16.97 -35.28
N ALA A 412 9.50 15.72 -35.29
CA ALA A 412 8.65 14.56 -35.47
C ALA A 412 7.57 14.52 -34.39
N THR A 413 6.32 14.27 -34.80
CA THR A 413 5.21 14.10 -33.88
C THR A 413 5.32 12.76 -33.15
N ASP A 414 4.67 12.62 -31.99
CA ASP A 414 4.68 11.35 -31.24
C ASP A 414 4.18 10.18 -32.09
N TYR A 415 3.19 10.40 -32.95
CA TYR A 415 2.69 9.39 -33.87
C TYR A 415 3.73 9.00 -34.93
N GLN A 416 4.54 9.94 -35.42
CA GLN A 416 5.65 9.62 -36.33
C GLN A 416 6.74 8.81 -35.63
N ARG A 417 7.07 9.16 -34.37
CA ARG A 417 7.99 8.38 -33.53
C ARG A 417 7.47 6.96 -33.30
N PHE A 418 6.18 6.83 -32.97
CA PHE A 418 5.51 5.55 -32.85
C PHE A 418 5.53 4.72 -34.14
N LEU A 419 5.22 5.30 -35.29
CA LEU A 419 5.27 4.60 -36.58
C LEU A 419 6.70 4.11 -36.91
N GLN A 420 7.71 4.93 -36.61
CA GLN A 420 9.10 4.53 -36.77
C GLN A 420 9.47 3.41 -35.81
N PHE A 421 9.00 3.46 -34.56
CA PHE A 421 9.19 2.39 -33.58
C PHE A 421 8.58 1.05 -34.04
N LEU A 422 7.35 1.09 -34.57
CA LEU A 422 6.71 -0.10 -35.13
C LEU A 422 7.52 -0.68 -36.28
N LYS A 423 7.97 0.17 -37.21
CA LYS A 423 8.78 -0.23 -38.36
C LYS A 423 10.09 -0.87 -37.92
N ASP A 424 10.81 -0.22 -37.02
CA ASP A 424 12.11 -0.66 -36.53
C ASP A 424 12.04 -2.00 -35.79
N ASN A 425 10.89 -2.33 -35.21
CA ASN A 425 10.67 -3.57 -34.47
C ASN A 425 9.77 -4.58 -35.22
N ASN A 426 9.45 -4.30 -36.49
CA ASN A 426 8.62 -5.14 -37.36
C ASN A 426 7.28 -5.52 -36.70
N LEU A 427 6.59 -4.52 -36.14
CA LEU A 427 5.33 -4.64 -35.44
C LEU A 427 4.16 -4.11 -36.27
N GLU A 428 2.99 -4.71 -36.07
CA GLU A 428 1.71 -4.21 -36.58
C GLU A 428 0.81 -3.87 -35.40
N ALA A 429 0.43 -2.60 -35.29
CA ALA A 429 -0.46 -2.11 -34.26
C ALA A 429 -1.94 -2.37 -34.61
N ASP A 430 -2.79 -2.42 -33.58
CA ASP A 430 -4.24 -2.60 -33.73
C ASP A 430 -4.98 -1.29 -33.50
N TYR A 431 -5.59 -0.79 -34.58
CA TYR A 431 -6.40 0.43 -34.65
C TYR A 431 -7.91 0.15 -34.54
N GLN A 432 -8.32 -1.10 -34.36
CA GLN A 432 -9.70 -1.53 -34.53
C GLN A 432 -10.51 -1.52 -33.22
N THR A 433 -9.90 -1.15 -32.09
CA THR A 433 -10.57 -1.07 -30.79
C THR A 433 -11.37 0.23 -30.63
N GLY A 434 -12.49 0.19 -29.91
CA GLY A 434 -13.32 1.37 -29.64
C GLY A 434 -12.54 2.49 -28.96
N ALA A 435 -12.71 3.73 -29.45
CA ALA A 435 -12.04 4.92 -28.92
C ALA A 435 -13.01 5.99 -28.39
N ASN A 436 -14.29 5.65 -28.21
CA ASN A 436 -15.33 6.56 -27.72
C ASN A 436 -14.98 7.16 -26.35
N TYR A 437 -14.51 6.33 -25.44
CA TYR A 437 -13.98 6.73 -24.14
C TYR A 437 -12.59 7.41 -24.20
N HIS A 438 -12.12 7.81 -25.38
CA HIS A 438 -10.94 8.68 -25.51
C HIS A 438 -11.26 9.89 -26.40
N ASN A 439 -12.56 10.10 -26.67
CA ASN A 439 -13.11 11.18 -27.47
C ASN A 439 -14.25 11.88 -26.71
N ARG A 440 -14.08 12.03 -25.40
CA ARG A 440 -14.99 12.80 -24.56
C ARG A 440 -14.89 14.28 -24.91
N THR A 441 -16.04 14.92 -25.00
CA THR A 441 -16.20 16.37 -25.22
C THR A 441 -17.12 16.95 -24.17
N LEU A 442 -17.12 18.27 -23.99
CA LEU A 442 -18.17 18.92 -23.24
C LEU A 442 -19.55 18.53 -23.80
N LYS A 443 -20.54 18.38 -22.92
CA LYS A 443 -21.86 17.88 -23.27
C LYS A 443 -22.46 18.63 -24.46
N GLY A 444 -22.89 17.89 -25.48
CA GLY A 444 -23.48 18.45 -26.71
C GLY A 444 -22.50 19.05 -27.71
N GLN A 445 -21.18 18.99 -27.44
CA GLN A 445 -20.16 19.56 -28.33
C GLN A 445 -19.50 18.55 -29.27
N PHE A 446 -19.83 17.26 -29.15
CA PHE A 446 -19.27 16.23 -30.02
C PHE A 446 -19.60 16.50 -31.50
N LYS A 447 -18.56 16.51 -32.35
CA LYS A 447 -18.70 16.72 -33.81
C LYS A 447 -18.25 15.50 -34.59
N TYR A 448 -17.09 14.97 -34.21
CA TYR A 448 -16.43 13.79 -34.76
C TYR A 448 -15.28 13.42 -33.81
N PRO A 449 -14.76 12.18 -33.86
CA PRO A 449 -13.58 11.79 -33.10
C PRO A 449 -12.37 12.64 -33.48
N GLU A 450 -11.69 13.19 -32.47
CA GLU A 450 -10.43 13.93 -32.63
C GLU A 450 -9.22 13.04 -32.31
N ASN A 451 -9.43 11.99 -31.54
CA ASN A 451 -8.42 11.07 -31.06
C ASN A 451 -8.61 9.67 -31.63
N MET A 452 -7.51 8.95 -31.84
CA MET A 452 -7.50 7.53 -32.18
C MET A 452 -6.84 6.74 -31.05
N LYS A 453 -7.39 5.56 -30.76
CA LYS A 453 -6.80 4.57 -29.87
C LYS A 453 -6.01 3.57 -30.69
N VAL A 454 -4.79 3.27 -30.25
CA VAL A 454 -3.88 2.34 -30.92
C VAL A 454 -3.32 1.37 -29.90
N GLN A 455 -3.62 0.09 -30.04
CA GLN A 455 -3.02 -0.97 -29.23
C GLN A 455 -1.70 -1.37 -29.86
N LEU A 456 -0.62 -1.42 -29.07
CA LEU A 456 0.71 -1.75 -29.59
C LEU A 456 0.76 -3.14 -30.24
N LYS A 457 0.08 -4.12 -29.63
CA LYS A 457 0.00 -5.51 -30.12
C LYS A 457 -1.43 -5.99 -30.12
N LYS A 458 -1.90 -6.43 -31.29
CA LYS A 458 -3.22 -7.01 -31.47
C LYS A 458 -3.41 -8.29 -30.67
N ASP A 459 -2.53 -9.26 -30.90
CA ASP A 459 -2.65 -10.63 -30.40
C ASP A 459 -1.27 -11.15 -29.93
N SER A 460 -1.30 -12.22 -29.14
CA SER A 460 -0.11 -12.97 -28.73
C SER A 460 -0.49 -14.44 -28.55
N LYS A 461 0.37 -15.33 -29.04
CA LYS A 461 0.18 -16.79 -28.93
C LYS A 461 0.69 -17.37 -27.60
N LYS A 462 1.32 -16.54 -26.76
CA LYS A 462 1.86 -17.00 -25.47
C LYS A 462 0.74 -17.24 -24.46
N GLU A 463 0.76 -18.39 -23.79
CA GLU A 463 -0.17 -18.72 -22.71
C GLU A 463 0.16 -17.95 -21.42
N LYS A 464 1.44 -17.76 -21.12
CA LYS A 464 1.91 -16.91 -20.01
C LYS A 464 2.63 -15.68 -20.56
N ASN A 465 2.65 -14.60 -19.78
CA ASN A 465 3.31 -13.34 -20.15
C ASN A 465 2.77 -12.84 -21.50
N ASN A 466 1.45 -12.87 -21.65
CA ASN A 466 0.77 -12.48 -22.89
C ASN A 466 0.77 -10.95 -23.03
N ALA A 467 1.35 -10.45 -24.14
CA ALA A 467 1.50 -9.02 -24.39
C ALA A 467 0.39 -8.41 -25.26
N ALA A 468 -0.68 -9.15 -25.56
CA ALA A 468 -1.77 -8.65 -26.39
C ALA A 468 -2.58 -7.57 -25.66
N ARG A 469 -2.82 -6.45 -26.36
CA ARG A 469 -3.70 -5.34 -25.93
C ARG A 469 -3.48 -4.85 -24.50
N MET A 470 -2.23 -4.86 -24.02
CA MET A 470 -1.88 -4.35 -22.68
C MET A 470 -1.46 -2.88 -22.71
N ILE A 471 -0.72 -2.48 -23.76
CA ILE A 471 -0.25 -1.12 -23.97
C ILE A 471 -1.09 -0.47 -25.05
N GLU A 472 -1.67 0.68 -24.72
CA GLU A 472 -2.47 1.49 -25.62
C GLU A 472 -1.97 2.93 -25.65
N TYR A 473 -2.08 3.54 -26.83
CA TYR A 473 -1.72 4.93 -27.07
C TYR A 473 -2.93 5.68 -27.61
N ILE A 474 -3.16 6.87 -27.10
CA ILE A 474 -4.18 7.78 -27.61
C ILE A 474 -3.48 8.91 -28.35
N PHE A 475 -3.71 9.03 -29.66
CA PHE A 475 -3.14 10.09 -30.47
C PHE A 475 -4.22 11.03 -30.97
N ASN A 476 -3.98 12.33 -30.93
CA ASN A 476 -4.80 13.27 -31.67
C ASN A 476 -4.56 13.06 -33.18
N ILE A 477 -5.63 12.78 -33.94
CA ILE A 477 -5.56 12.42 -35.35
C ILE A 477 -4.98 13.56 -36.20
N LYS A 478 -5.24 14.82 -35.81
CA LYS A 478 -4.79 15.99 -36.57
C LYS A 478 -3.32 16.32 -36.29
N THR A 479 -2.94 16.40 -35.02
CA THR A 479 -1.60 16.87 -34.62
C THR A 479 -0.58 15.73 -34.51
N GLY A 480 -1.04 14.49 -34.35
CA GLY A 480 -0.19 13.33 -34.11
C GLY A 480 0.49 13.35 -32.73
N GLN A 481 0.06 14.23 -31.82
CA GLN A 481 0.55 14.28 -30.43
C GLN A 481 -0.20 13.27 -29.57
N LEU A 482 0.46 12.73 -28.55
CA LEU A 482 -0.18 11.88 -27.55
C LEU A 482 -1.15 12.68 -26.69
N VAL A 483 -2.30 12.09 -26.38
CA VAL A 483 -3.29 12.59 -25.42
C VAL A 483 -3.21 11.70 -24.20
N SER A 484 -2.75 12.23 -23.07
CA SER A 484 -2.41 11.48 -21.87
C SER A 484 -2.55 12.36 -20.66
N GLU A 485 -3.05 11.82 -19.54
CA GLU A 485 -3.13 12.53 -18.27
C GLU A 485 -1.77 13.00 -17.76
N TRP A 486 -0.67 12.35 -18.17
CA TRP A 486 0.69 12.78 -17.83
C TRP A 486 1.11 14.08 -18.52
N ASN A 487 0.49 14.44 -19.65
CA ASN A 487 0.67 15.79 -20.20
C ASN A 487 0.17 16.88 -19.24
N ALA A 488 -0.77 16.55 -18.34
CA ALA A 488 -1.21 17.45 -17.27
C ALA A 488 -0.35 17.25 -16.02
N TYR A 489 -0.21 16.02 -15.51
CA TYR A 489 0.47 15.76 -14.24
C TYR A 489 1.94 16.21 -14.25
N ASP A 490 2.68 16.03 -15.34
CA ASP A 490 4.08 16.49 -15.43
C ASP A 490 4.20 18.02 -15.32
N LYS A 491 3.20 18.79 -15.80
CA LYS A 491 3.18 20.26 -15.65
C LYS A 491 2.99 20.70 -14.20
N HIS A 492 2.26 19.88 -13.44
CA HIS A 492 1.84 20.13 -12.06
C HIS A 492 2.67 19.36 -11.04
N MET A 493 3.83 18.84 -11.46
CA MET A 493 4.75 18.12 -10.58
C MET A 493 5.77 19.08 -9.95
N HIS A 494 5.83 19.09 -8.62
CA HIS A 494 6.73 19.92 -7.83
C HIS A 494 7.50 19.08 -6.82
N ASN A 495 8.84 19.11 -6.91
CA ASN A 495 9.74 18.36 -6.04
C ASN A 495 9.39 16.85 -5.94
N GLY A 496 9.01 16.24 -7.07
CA GLY A 496 8.65 14.82 -7.15
C GLY A 496 7.23 14.48 -6.68
N LYS A 497 6.39 15.47 -6.36
CA LYS A 497 5.00 15.27 -5.95
C LYS A 497 4.04 16.00 -6.90
N ILE A 498 2.97 15.32 -7.32
CA ILE A 498 1.95 15.91 -8.19
C ILE A 498 0.99 16.77 -7.36
N ASP A 499 0.72 17.99 -7.81
CA ASP A 499 -0.33 18.83 -7.22
C ASP A 499 -1.71 18.25 -7.54
N LEU A 500 -2.52 18.09 -6.49
CA LEU A 500 -3.83 17.44 -6.56
C LEU A 500 -4.98 18.45 -6.45
N ASN A 501 -4.70 19.75 -6.29
CA ASN A 501 -5.72 20.76 -6.22
C ASN A 501 -6.42 20.95 -7.58
N PRO A 502 -7.71 20.61 -7.73
CA PRO A 502 -8.39 20.69 -9.03
C PRO A 502 -8.51 22.11 -9.60
N ALA A 503 -8.35 23.15 -8.77
CA ALA A 503 -8.43 24.54 -9.21
C ALA A 503 -7.23 24.97 -10.08
N ASP A 504 -6.10 24.26 -9.98
CA ASP A 504 -4.87 24.58 -10.71
C ASP A 504 -4.83 23.93 -12.11
N TYR A 505 -5.80 23.05 -12.42
CA TYR A 505 -5.91 22.35 -13.69
C TYR A 505 -6.77 23.11 -14.70
N SER A 506 -6.19 23.41 -15.86
CA SER A 506 -6.88 24.10 -16.95
C SER A 506 -7.89 23.19 -17.68
N GLU A 507 -8.75 23.78 -18.53
CA GLU A 507 -9.65 22.98 -19.39
C GLU A 507 -8.90 22.02 -20.33
N GLU A 508 -7.69 22.40 -20.77
CA GLU A 508 -6.81 21.56 -21.56
C GLU A 508 -6.25 20.39 -20.73
N ASP A 509 -5.88 20.65 -19.48
CA ASP A 509 -5.40 19.59 -18.59
C ASP A 509 -6.53 18.60 -18.26
N LEU A 510 -7.73 19.09 -17.99
CA LEU A 510 -8.91 18.24 -17.79
C LEU A 510 -9.28 17.45 -19.06
N TYR A 511 -9.06 18.00 -20.26
CA TYR A 511 -9.23 17.26 -21.52
C TYR A 511 -8.25 16.08 -21.61
N GLN A 512 -6.97 16.31 -21.28
CA GLN A 512 -5.94 15.29 -21.26
C GLN A 512 -6.29 14.19 -20.26
N ILE A 513 -6.64 14.57 -19.03
CA ILE A 513 -7.07 13.65 -17.97
C ILE A 513 -8.31 12.88 -18.39
N ALA A 514 -9.32 13.50 -19.01
CA ALA A 514 -10.56 12.82 -19.40
C ALA A 514 -10.36 11.79 -20.52
N ASN A 515 -9.41 12.01 -21.43
CA ASN A 515 -9.24 11.23 -22.67
C ASN A 515 -8.03 10.29 -22.68
N THR A 516 -7.33 10.17 -21.55
CA THR A 516 -6.12 9.38 -21.37
C THR A 516 -6.25 7.90 -21.73
N GLU A 517 -5.11 7.27 -22.02
CA GLU A 517 -4.88 5.82 -22.07
C GLU A 517 -5.09 5.11 -20.71
N SER A 518 -5.07 3.77 -20.74
CA SER A 518 -4.97 2.96 -19.53
C SER A 518 -4.33 1.60 -19.80
N PHE A 519 -3.19 1.30 -19.16
CA PHE A 519 -2.53 -0.01 -19.24
C PHE A 519 -3.48 -1.12 -18.82
N ASN A 520 -3.64 -2.19 -19.61
CA ASN A 520 -4.59 -3.28 -19.26
C ASN A 520 -3.87 -4.45 -18.56
N TYR A 521 -4.29 -4.76 -17.33
CA TYR A 521 -3.89 -6.00 -16.66
C TYR A 521 -4.64 -7.20 -17.25
N GLY A 522 -5.96 -7.13 -17.40
CA GLY A 522 -6.73 -8.19 -18.04
C GLY A 522 -6.62 -8.17 -19.56
N ILE A 523 -6.90 -9.29 -20.24
CA ILE A 523 -6.90 -9.33 -21.72
C ILE A 523 -8.28 -8.95 -22.26
N PRO A 524 -8.42 -7.81 -22.97
CA PRO A 524 -9.67 -7.49 -23.66
C PRO A 524 -10.00 -8.59 -24.67
N LYS A 525 -11.20 -9.17 -24.56
CA LYS A 525 -11.67 -10.23 -25.47
C LYS A 525 -11.56 -9.79 -26.93
N GLY A 526 -11.91 -8.53 -27.23
CA GLY A 526 -11.83 -7.97 -28.58
C GLY A 526 -12.45 -8.91 -29.62
N SER A 527 -11.74 -9.13 -30.73
CA SER A 527 -12.13 -10.09 -31.79
C SER A 527 -11.60 -11.52 -31.56
N HIS A 528 -10.99 -11.82 -30.40
CA HIS A 528 -10.51 -13.19 -30.13
C HIS A 528 -11.66 -14.18 -30.08
N LYS A 529 -11.54 -15.25 -30.88
CA LYS A 529 -12.52 -16.34 -30.90
C LYS A 529 -12.55 -17.11 -29.58
N LYS A 530 -11.41 -17.31 -28.91
CA LYS A 530 -11.28 -17.97 -27.58
C LYS A 530 -10.06 -17.45 -26.82
N LEU A 531 -10.25 -17.01 -25.57
CA LEU A 531 -9.17 -16.77 -24.61
C LEU A 531 -8.90 -18.05 -23.80
N SER A 532 -7.68 -18.24 -23.31
CA SER A 532 -7.39 -19.33 -22.36
C SER A 532 -8.17 -19.12 -21.06
N ARG A 533 -8.37 -20.19 -20.28
CA ARG A 533 -9.14 -20.15 -19.03
C ARG A 533 -8.62 -19.08 -18.07
N GLN A 534 -7.29 -18.92 -17.98
CA GLN A 534 -6.62 -17.97 -17.10
C GLN A 534 -6.96 -16.50 -17.41
N TYR A 535 -7.18 -16.15 -18.68
CA TYR A 535 -7.48 -14.78 -19.09
C TYR A 535 -8.97 -14.50 -19.22
N LYS A 536 -9.83 -15.50 -19.08
CA LYS A 536 -11.27 -15.34 -19.21
C LYS A 536 -11.78 -14.40 -18.11
N GLU A 537 -12.62 -13.42 -18.48
CA GLU A 537 -13.17 -12.39 -17.58
C GLU A 537 -12.13 -11.46 -16.91
N THR A 538 -10.82 -11.64 -17.13
CA THR A 538 -9.80 -10.82 -16.45
C THR A 538 -9.94 -9.34 -16.77
N HIS A 539 -10.27 -8.97 -18.01
CA HIS A 539 -10.48 -7.56 -18.38
C HIS A 539 -11.64 -6.92 -17.60
N ASN A 540 -12.75 -7.65 -17.47
CA ASN A 540 -13.89 -7.17 -16.70
C ASN A 540 -13.51 -6.97 -15.23
N LYS A 541 -12.74 -7.89 -14.65
CA LYS A 541 -12.41 -7.88 -13.22
C LYS A 541 -11.27 -6.94 -12.82
N LEU A 542 -10.28 -6.77 -13.70
CA LEU A 542 -9.06 -6.05 -13.36
C LEU A 542 -9.01 -4.65 -13.96
N ASP A 543 -9.73 -4.42 -15.06
CA ASP A 543 -9.62 -3.16 -15.80
C ASP A 543 -10.94 -2.37 -15.90
N ILE A 544 -12.10 -3.02 -15.71
CA ILE A 544 -13.44 -2.39 -15.81
C ILE A 544 -14.12 -2.28 -14.44
N ASN A 545 -14.21 -3.38 -13.69
CA ASN A 545 -14.74 -3.41 -12.33
C ASN A 545 -13.59 -3.15 -11.35
N HIS A 546 -13.10 -1.92 -11.35
CA HIS A 546 -11.92 -1.52 -10.61
C HIS A 546 -12.27 -0.68 -9.37
N PRO A 547 -11.33 -0.55 -8.41
CA PRO A 547 -11.37 0.47 -7.36
C PRO A 547 -11.60 1.88 -7.91
N LYS A 548 -11.88 2.85 -7.03
CA LYS A 548 -12.17 4.22 -7.48
C LYS A 548 -10.99 4.81 -8.25
N ASP A 549 -11.29 5.60 -9.27
CA ASP A 549 -10.30 6.42 -9.97
C ASP A 549 -9.82 7.59 -9.10
N PRO A 550 -8.72 8.28 -9.47
CA PRO A 550 -8.35 9.53 -8.84
C PRO A 550 -9.46 10.58 -8.93
N LYS A 551 -9.59 11.41 -7.90
CA LYS A 551 -10.63 12.45 -7.84
C LYS A 551 -10.54 13.45 -8.99
N LEU A 552 -9.33 13.81 -9.43
CA LEU A 552 -9.13 14.63 -10.63
C LEU A 552 -9.76 14.00 -11.88
N ARG A 553 -9.60 12.69 -12.08
CA ARG A 553 -10.21 11.98 -13.21
C ARG A 553 -11.73 11.87 -13.05
N GLN A 554 -12.20 11.55 -11.85
CA GLN A 554 -13.64 11.54 -11.56
C GLN A 554 -14.29 12.90 -11.84
N LEU A 555 -13.61 14.00 -11.50
CA LEU A 555 -14.06 15.35 -11.84
C LEU A 555 -14.13 15.49 -13.35
N ALA A 556 -13.01 15.28 -14.05
CA ALA A 556 -12.88 15.44 -15.50
C ALA A 556 -13.94 14.68 -16.31
N THR A 557 -14.41 13.53 -15.80
CA THR A 557 -15.41 12.68 -16.45
C THR A 557 -16.81 12.73 -15.82
N SER A 558 -17.09 13.62 -14.86
CA SER A 558 -18.38 13.65 -14.14
C SER A 558 -19.51 14.26 -14.97
N GLU A 559 -20.61 13.51 -15.12
CA GLU A 559 -21.83 14.01 -15.76
C GLU A 559 -22.57 15.07 -14.92
N LYS A 560 -22.44 15.02 -13.58
CA LYS A 560 -23.20 15.88 -12.65
C LYS A 560 -22.71 17.33 -12.63
N LYS A 561 -21.51 17.61 -13.16
CA LYS A 561 -20.89 18.96 -13.17
C LYS A 561 -20.67 19.52 -14.59
N HIS A 562 -21.31 18.96 -15.62
CA HIS A 562 -21.10 19.35 -17.03
C HIS A 562 -19.64 19.23 -17.51
N GLN A 563 -18.94 18.14 -17.18
CA GLN A 563 -17.58 17.88 -17.69
C GLN A 563 -17.58 16.86 -18.84
N TYR A 564 -16.40 16.44 -19.30
CA TYR A 564 -16.22 15.72 -20.56
C TYR A 564 -17.00 14.40 -20.58
N VAL A 565 -17.92 14.24 -21.54
CA VAL A 565 -18.76 13.04 -21.75
C VAL A 565 -18.44 12.37 -23.08
N ALA A 566 -18.52 11.04 -23.12
CA ALA A 566 -18.35 10.26 -24.35
C ALA A 566 -19.63 10.28 -25.19
N GLU A 567 -19.48 10.29 -26.52
CA GLU A 567 -20.60 10.01 -27.42
C GLU A 567 -20.92 8.51 -27.41
N GLU A 568 -22.21 8.18 -27.40
CA GLU A 568 -22.69 6.80 -27.43
C GLU A 568 -22.30 6.07 -28.73
N ASP A 569 -21.99 4.79 -28.62
CA ASP A 569 -21.70 3.93 -29.76
C ASP A 569 -22.97 3.65 -30.59
N LEU A 570 -22.78 3.22 -31.84
CA LEU A 570 -23.89 2.88 -32.73
C LEU A 570 -24.82 1.78 -32.19
N GLN A 571 -24.32 0.90 -31.33
CA GLN A 571 -25.12 -0.14 -30.66
C GLN A 571 -26.12 0.43 -29.67
N ASP A 572 -25.75 1.53 -29.04
CA ASP A 572 -26.51 2.11 -27.93
C ASP A 572 -27.43 3.23 -28.42
N GLY A 573 -27.50 3.44 -29.74
CA GLY A 573 -28.34 4.45 -30.39
C GLY A 573 -27.60 5.71 -30.83
N GLY A 574 -26.31 5.84 -30.47
CA GLY A 574 -25.50 7.01 -30.76
C GLY A 574 -24.97 7.12 -32.19
N ASN A 575 -24.02 8.05 -32.37
CA ASN A 575 -23.37 8.34 -33.65
C ASN A 575 -21.84 8.22 -33.61
N TYR A 576 -21.28 7.63 -32.55
CA TYR A 576 -19.85 7.40 -32.49
C TYR A 576 -19.41 6.28 -33.46
N VAL A 577 -18.40 6.58 -34.28
CA VAL A 577 -17.74 5.66 -35.22
C VAL A 577 -16.27 6.06 -35.31
N ASN A 578 -15.36 5.12 -35.10
CA ASN A 578 -13.92 5.35 -35.26
C ASN A 578 -13.60 5.83 -36.69
N ILE A 579 -12.87 6.95 -36.79
CA ILE A 579 -12.35 7.46 -38.07
C ILE A 579 -11.20 6.59 -38.56
N VAL A 580 -10.32 6.21 -37.65
CA VAL A 580 -9.16 5.36 -37.90
C VAL A 580 -9.54 3.94 -37.49
N GLY A 581 -9.49 3.00 -38.44
CA GLY A 581 -9.86 1.61 -38.24
C GLY A 581 -8.80 0.70 -38.85
N ALA A 582 -9.22 -0.37 -39.53
CA ALA A 582 -8.30 -1.31 -40.18
C ALA A 582 -7.34 -0.69 -41.21
N GLY A 583 -7.61 0.53 -41.70
CA GLY A 583 -6.73 1.26 -42.61
C GLY A 583 -5.54 1.94 -41.92
N GLY A 584 -5.57 2.08 -40.59
CA GLY A 584 -4.48 2.65 -39.78
C GLY A 584 -4.01 4.01 -40.31
N GLU A 585 -2.71 4.15 -40.60
CA GLU A 585 -2.12 5.39 -41.11
C GLU A 585 -2.80 5.89 -42.41
N LYS A 586 -3.35 5.00 -43.24
CA LYS A 586 -4.09 5.41 -44.45
C LYS A 586 -5.36 6.17 -44.12
N ASP A 587 -6.03 5.82 -43.02
CA ASP A 587 -7.21 6.54 -42.53
C ASP A 587 -6.84 7.92 -41.99
N VAL A 588 -5.75 8.00 -41.21
CA VAL A 588 -5.21 9.27 -40.71
C VAL A 588 -4.92 10.21 -41.88
N LYS A 589 -4.20 9.72 -42.90
CA LYS A 589 -3.88 10.48 -44.12
C LYS A 589 -5.14 10.89 -44.89
N ALA A 590 -6.12 9.99 -45.03
CA ALA A 590 -7.36 10.29 -45.76
C ALA A 590 -8.20 11.35 -45.02
N TRP A 591 -8.31 11.25 -43.69
CA TRP A 591 -9.07 12.19 -42.88
C TRP A 591 -8.44 13.59 -42.84
N ASN A 592 -7.11 13.67 -42.73
CA ASN A 592 -6.41 14.96 -42.68
C ASN A 592 -6.37 15.71 -44.02
N LYS A 593 -6.70 15.05 -45.13
CA LYS A 593 -6.95 15.72 -46.42
C LYS A 593 -8.28 16.46 -46.47
N ILE A 594 -9.23 16.16 -45.58
CA ILE A 594 -10.53 16.84 -45.55
C ILE A 594 -10.38 18.22 -44.91
N PRO A 595 -10.78 19.32 -45.59
CA PRO A 595 -10.74 20.66 -45.02
C PRO A 595 -11.56 20.73 -43.72
N ALA A 596 -11.08 21.50 -42.74
CA ALA A 596 -11.71 21.60 -41.41
C ALA A 596 -13.21 21.96 -41.48
N SER A 597 -13.58 22.90 -42.36
CA SER A 597 -14.98 23.32 -42.58
C SER A 597 -15.89 22.20 -43.13
N GLN A 598 -15.32 21.14 -43.71
CA GLN A 598 -16.06 20.02 -44.30
C GLN A 598 -16.05 18.76 -43.43
N LYS A 599 -15.19 18.67 -42.40
CA LYS A 599 -15.01 17.46 -41.58
C LYS A 599 -16.31 16.96 -40.96
N GLN A 600 -17.12 17.83 -40.35
CA GLN A 600 -18.38 17.41 -39.74
C GLN A 600 -19.37 16.81 -40.78
N LYS A 601 -19.49 17.43 -41.97
CA LYS A 601 -20.33 16.90 -43.05
C LYS A 601 -19.77 15.59 -43.61
N ALA A 602 -18.45 15.45 -43.70
CA ALA A 602 -17.80 14.22 -44.13
C ALA A 602 -18.06 13.09 -43.12
N TYR A 603 -17.88 13.36 -41.83
CA TYR A 603 -18.13 12.41 -40.74
C TYR A 603 -19.58 11.93 -40.72
N LYS A 604 -20.57 12.82 -40.79
CA LYS A 604 -22.00 12.42 -40.86
C LYS A 604 -22.29 11.46 -42.02
N ARG A 605 -21.67 11.68 -43.19
CA ARG A 605 -21.80 10.77 -44.34
C ARG A 605 -21.10 9.43 -44.10
N TYR A 606 -19.94 9.45 -43.47
CA TYR A 606 -19.21 8.26 -43.09
C TYR A 606 -19.99 7.41 -42.07
N VAL A 607 -20.54 8.02 -41.02
CA VAL A 607 -21.42 7.35 -40.04
C VAL A 607 -22.61 6.70 -40.74
N LYS A 608 -23.29 7.42 -41.66
CA LYS A 608 -24.40 6.84 -42.45
C LYS A 608 -23.96 5.64 -43.28
N TRP A 609 -22.77 5.70 -43.88
CA TRP A 609 -22.20 4.59 -44.66
C TRP A 609 -21.91 3.36 -43.80
N VAL A 610 -21.33 3.56 -42.60
CA VAL A 610 -21.12 2.47 -41.63
C VAL A 610 -22.46 1.88 -41.19
N LYS A 611 -23.44 2.71 -40.81
CA LYS A 611 -24.80 2.27 -40.43
C LYS A 611 -25.46 1.41 -41.51
N GLY A 612 -25.25 1.72 -42.80
CA GLY A 612 -25.83 0.98 -43.92
C GLY A 612 -25.37 -0.47 -44.07
N ALA A 613 -24.25 -0.87 -43.47
CA ALA A 613 -23.80 -2.27 -43.43
C ALA A 613 -22.91 -2.53 -42.21
N ARG A 614 -23.47 -2.26 -41.02
CA ARG A 614 -22.72 -2.18 -39.75
C ARG A 614 -21.80 -3.37 -39.50
N GLU A 615 -22.31 -4.60 -39.62
CA GLU A 615 -21.55 -5.82 -39.34
C GLU A 615 -20.26 -5.93 -40.15
N LYS A 616 -20.29 -5.43 -41.40
CA LYS A 616 -19.15 -5.48 -42.34
C LYS A 616 -18.26 -4.25 -42.23
N ARG A 617 -18.79 -3.10 -41.81
CA ARG A 617 -18.13 -1.80 -41.91
C ARG A 617 -17.65 -1.21 -40.59
N GLN A 618 -18.08 -1.75 -39.44
CA GLN A 618 -17.75 -1.19 -38.12
C GLN A 618 -16.26 -1.16 -37.79
N PHE A 619 -15.43 -1.97 -38.46
CA PHE A 619 -13.98 -1.98 -38.29
C PHE A 619 -13.21 -1.33 -39.46
N LEU A 620 -13.92 -0.92 -40.51
CA LEU A 620 -13.32 -0.21 -41.63
C LEU A 620 -13.10 1.24 -41.24
N GLY A 621 -12.08 1.87 -41.81
CA GLY A 621 -11.76 3.25 -41.54
C GLY A 621 -12.21 4.21 -42.65
N PHE A 622 -11.95 5.50 -42.42
CA PHE A 622 -12.40 6.56 -43.32
C PHE A 622 -11.83 6.45 -44.75
N ASN A 623 -10.63 5.86 -44.93
CA ASN A 623 -10.05 5.65 -46.24
C ASN A 623 -10.87 4.67 -47.10
N ASP A 624 -11.46 3.64 -46.48
CA ASP A 624 -12.28 2.66 -47.21
C ASP A 624 -13.60 3.29 -47.70
N PHE A 625 -14.20 4.15 -46.87
CA PHE A 625 -15.34 4.97 -47.28
C PHE A 625 -15.04 5.86 -48.48
N MET A 626 -13.86 6.47 -48.52
CA MET A 626 -13.44 7.32 -49.64
C MET A 626 -13.24 6.51 -50.94
N LYS A 627 -12.72 5.29 -50.85
CA LYS A 627 -12.55 4.40 -52.01
C LYS A 627 -13.87 3.92 -52.61
N GLU A 628 -14.85 3.61 -51.77
CA GLU A 628 -16.17 3.16 -52.23
C GLU A 628 -16.92 4.27 -52.97
N LYS A 629 -16.69 5.54 -52.60
CA LYS A 629 -17.26 6.71 -53.29
C LYS A 629 -16.61 7.07 -54.62
N SER A 630 -15.37 6.62 -54.85
CA SER A 630 -14.65 6.84 -56.11
C SER A 630 -14.93 5.77 -57.17
N LYS A 631 -15.77 4.78 -56.83
CA LYS A 631 -16.38 3.83 -57.77
C LYS A 631 -17.82 4.29 -58.05
#